data_AF-A0A1L9RSF7-F1
#
_entry.id   AF-A0A1L9RSF7-F1
#
_cell.length_a   1.000
_cell.length_b   1.000
_cell.length_c   1.000
_cell.angle_alpha   90.00
_cell.angle_beta   90.00
_cell.angle_gamma   90.00
#
_symmetry.space_group_name_H-M   'P 1'
#
loop_
_entity.id
_entity.type
_entity.pdbx_description
1 polymer ?
#
loop_
_entity_poly.entity_id
_entity_poly.type
_entity_poly.pdbx_seq_one_letter_code
_entity_poly.pdbx_strand_id
1 'polypeptide(L)'
;MGYNDPTNDIALPLAFQAAKNVGEFGLFFSLDYAGNGPWPKATVADLITKYSSYPAYYQYNSKPFVSTFEGSANAKDWISIKRQTNCFFMPDCWAAWPWGPNDMDTYTDAPYMEYLNQTGTALPYMMPISPWFYTNLPGYQKNWVWRGDHLWHDRWLEAWYLQPEFVEIISWNDYGESHYIGPIRDHALEALDIGEAPFDYVTNMPHDGWRLLLEYVAATYKYDIATIDTETLVTWYRLQPVTACGTGGTSANTAHQLQLEFDPTEVFEDMVLFSALLEKPADVSVTIGGVQVQATWRNTPDHSVAELRTGIYHGQAALSGHTGEVVVTISRDGDTIAQVAGEAVTTTCTNGLANFNAWVGSAQASSAVNAIPPTTLDQMQCVNGTGAANFAGLCEYACQRGYCPVSACTCLDMGEDKLLPNATGVQGYPLEGLDASYSGLCSFDCDYGYCPDSACTTVSAPLSTPTVSDFAPPACIKGSGEGNLAGLCSYACGYGFCPMNACTCTEKGALVVKNPTSTVEGVPTSTEDEAIYGPLCSFSCQRGYCPSPACVPTTASATSSGTSGATITIDGSIWEEETPAVTCTPPCDMIMPPLPLSTTTTISFPDSVTVFTNRETVTSTTTYINGDVQSYRSFIVYSHPTVIPIPPRVTFSSGSLSYTRSSSEVVVGGTTSVPGGTTLPPRSVKVTPNVYPTITDSPGPDPTINSKSTSVKSSGDAGPPCTTSCGGGCVSHCVGGCPLCPPSFGISIGGGGGGSDSGSGSGSGGDGDDDDESSTTTTTTTTSTGAPTAVTAAGAGSGWIEAFPTNKPSDSDY
;
A
#
# COMPACT_ATOMS: atom_id res chain seq x y z
N MET A 1 2.23 -12.89 2.23
CA MET A 1 2.92 -13.23 3.51
C MET A 1 4.12 -12.32 3.68
N GLY A 2 4.18 -11.53 4.74
CA GLY A 2 5.30 -10.61 4.99
C GLY A 2 6.58 -11.32 5.42
N TYR A 3 7.74 -10.80 5.00
CA TYR A 3 9.05 -11.30 5.42
C TYR A 3 9.24 -11.18 6.94
N ASN A 4 9.95 -12.13 7.56
CA ASN A 4 10.31 -12.15 8.98
C ASN A 4 9.14 -12.01 9.99
N ASP A 5 7.88 -12.15 9.54
CA ASP A 5 6.72 -12.18 10.42
C ASP A 5 6.80 -13.42 11.32
N PRO A 6 6.69 -13.28 12.66
CA PRO A 6 6.88 -14.36 13.62
C PRO A 6 5.75 -15.41 13.60
N THR A 7 4.60 -15.11 13.00
CA THR A 7 3.49 -16.05 12.85
C THR A 7 3.75 -17.09 11.76
N ASN A 8 4.59 -16.78 10.75
CA ASN A 8 4.83 -17.63 9.57
C ASN A 8 5.13 -19.10 9.92
N ASP A 9 6.06 -19.35 10.84
CA ASP A 9 6.48 -20.72 11.21
C ASP A 9 5.41 -21.50 12.00
N ILE A 10 4.41 -20.81 12.57
CA ILE A 10 3.25 -21.41 13.25
C ILE A 10 2.09 -21.60 12.26
N ALA A 11 1.79 -20.57 11.47
CA ALA A 11 0.68 -20.52 10.54
C ALA A 11 0.85 -21.48 9.36
N LEU A 12 2.05 -21.56 8.76
CA LEU A 12 2.28 -22.37 7.57
C LEU A 12 2.02 -23.88 7.78
N PRO A 13 2.54 -24.55 8.84
CA PRO A 13 2.22 -25.95 9.10
C PRO A 13 0.73 -26.19 9.36
N LEU A 14 0.05 -25.25 10.03
CA LEU A 14 -1.38 -25.34 10.30
C LEU A 14 -2.22 -25.16 9.02
N ALA A 15 -1.87 -24.22 8.15
CA ALA A 15 -2.52 -24.00 6.87
C ALA A 15 -2.43 -25.24 5.95
N PHE A 16 -1.22 -25.81 5.78
CA PHE A 16 -1.06 -27.03 4.98
C PHE A 16 -1.78 -28.24 5.59
N GLN A 17 -1.88 -28.34 6.92
CA GLN A 17 -2.65 -29.41 7.56
C GLN A 17 -4.16 -29.19 7.46
N ALA A 18 -4.64 -27.94 7.44
CA ALA A 18 -6.05 -27.60 7.19
C ALA A 18 -6.44 -27.90 5.72
N ALA A 19 -5.65 -27.43 4.75
CA ALA A 19 -5.86 -27.71 3.33
C ALA A 19 -5.88 -29.22 3.04
N LYS A 20 -4.94 -29.98 3.62
CA LYS A 20 -4.92 -31.45 3.58
C LYS A 20 -6.16 -32.11 4.19
N ASN A 21 -6.80 -31.50 5.20
CA ASN A 21 -8.03 -32.01 5.79
C ASN A 21 -9.27 -31.73 4.92
N VAL A 22 -9.25 -30.66 4.11
CA VAL A 22 -10.27 -30.39 3.08
C VAL A 22 -10.07 -31.29 1.85
N GLY A 23 -8.82 -31.66 1.55
CA GLY A 23 -8.46 -32.65 0.53
C GLY A 23 -8.34 -32.10 -0.88
N GLU A 24 -9.31 -31.28 -1.32
CA GLU A 24 -9.35 -30.67 -2.65
C GLU A 24 -8.84 -29.22 -2.69
N PHE A 25 -8.43 -28.66 -1.55
CA PHE A 25 -7.93 -27.29 -1.45
C PHE A 25 -6.40 -27.22 -1.62
N GLY A 26 -5.94 -26.46 -2.62
CA GLY A 26 -4.52 -26.21 -2.87
C GLY A 26 -4.03 -24.91 -2.22
N LEU A 27 -2.76 -24.90 -1.79
CA LEU A 27 -2.07 -23.74 -1.25
C LEU A 27 -0.78 -23.45 -2.04
N PHE A 28 -0.55 -22.19 -2.40
CA PHE A 28 0.72 -21.69 -2.90
C PHE A 28 1.22 -20.54 -2.01
N PHE A 29 2.40 -20.00 -2.31
CA PHE A 29 2.91 -18.82 -1.61
C PHE A 29 2.75 -17.57 -2.45
N SER A 30 1.93 -16.63 -1.97
CA SER A 30 2.08 -15.20 -2.29
C SER A 30 3.04 -14.58 -1.26
N LEU A 31 4.21 -14.17 -1.75
CA LEU A 31 5.29 -13.58 -0.97
C LEU A 31 5.19 -12.06 -1.05
N ASP A 32 4.88 -11.40 0.07
CA ASP A 32 4.78 -9.94 0.12
C ASP A 32 6.18 -9.34 0.33
N TYR A 33 6.62 -8.57 -0.67
CA TYR A 33 7.92 -7.88 -0.70
C TYR A 33 7.85 -6.43 -0.19
N ALA A 34 6.65 -5.91 0.11
CA ALA A 34 6.44 -4.55 0.58
C ALA A 34 6.31 -4.47 2.10
N GLY A 35 5.40 -5.25 2.71
CA GLY A 35 4.93 -5.06 4.08
C GLY A 35 6.01 -5.10 5.18
N ASN A 36 7.00 -5.99 5.04
CA ASN A 36 8.21 -6.04 5.89
C ASN A 36 9.50 -5.93 5.06
N GLY A 37 9.42 -5.31 3.88
CA GLY A 37 10.51 -5.24 2.92
C GLY A 37 10.80 -6.56 2.18
N PRO A 38 11.79 -6.55 1.26
CA PRO A 38 11.93 -7.59 0.25
C PRO A 38 12.47 -8.92 0.81
N TRP A 39 11.84 -10.03 0.44
CA TRP A 39 12.25 -11.37 0.85
C TRP A 39 13.67 -11.73 0.35
N PRO A 40 14.58 -12.19 1.23
CA PRO A 40 15.88 -12.69 0.82
C PRO A 40 15.77 -13.93 -0.07
N LYS A 41 16.43 -13.88 -1.24
CA LYS A 41 16.49 -14.96 -2.26
C LYS A 41 16.65 -16.38 -1.69
N ALA A 42 17.54 -16.55 -0.70
CA ALA A 42 17.80 -17.85 -0.09
C ALA A 42 16.59 -18.37 0.70
N THR A 43 16.02 -17.54 1.58
CA THR A 43 14.82 -17.84 2.37
C THR A 43 13.64 -18.26 1.49
N VAL A 44 13.46 -17.61 0.33
CA VAL A 44 12.43 -17.99 -0.64
C VAL A 44 12.69 -19.37 -1.25
N ALA A 45 13.93 -19.65 -1.66
CA ALA A 45 14.29 -20.96 -2.20
C ALA A 45 14.13 -22.08 -1.16
N ASP A 46 14.52 -21.83 0.10
CA ASP A 46 14.37 -22.76 1.21
C ASP A 46 12.90 -23.01 1.56
N LEU A 47 12.05 -21.97 1.60
CA LEU A 47 10.61 -22.12 1.84
C LEU A 47 9.93 -22.96 0.76
N ILE A 48 10.18 -22.66 -0.52
CA ILE A 48 9.63 -23.45 -1.63
C ILE A 48 10.12 -24.89 -1.53
N THR A 49 11.40 -25.12 -1.26
CA THR A 49 11.97 -26.48 -1.13
C THR A 49 11.35 -27.24 0.06
N LYS A 50 11.12 -26.57 1.19
CA LYS A 50 10.50 -27.13 2.42
C LYS A 50 9.04 -27.56 2.18
N TYR A 51 8.25 -26.76 1.48
CA TYR A 51 6.80 -26.95 1.40
C TYR A 51 6.26 -27.50 0.07
N SER A 52 6.97 -27.36 -1.05
CA SER A 52 6.51 -27.85 -2.38
C SER A 52 6.24 -29.36 -2.48
N SER A 53 6.77 -30.14 -1.53
CA SER A 53 6.55 -31.59 -1.42
C SER A 53 5.28 -31.98 -0.64
N TYR A 54 4.56 -31.02 -0.06
CA TYR A 54 3.30 -31.29 0.63
C TYR A 54 2.19 -31.62 -0.38
N PRO A 55 1.33 -32.63 -0.14
CA PRO A 55 0.27 -33.01 -1.08
C PRO A 55 -0.76 -31.91 -1.39
N ALA A 56 -0.90 -30.92 -0.51
CA ALA A 56 -1.77 -29.76 -0.70
C ALA A 56 -1.03 -28.52 -1.28
N TYR A 57 0.24 -28.64 -1.67
CA TYR A 57 0.94 -27.56 -2.35
C TYR A 57 0.49 -27.48 -3.82
N TYR A 58 -0.04 -26.33 -4.25
CA TYR A 58 -0.55 -26.16 -5.60
C TYR A 58 0.59 -26.17 -6.62
N GLN A 59 0.42 -26.98 -7.68
CA GLN A 59 1.40 -27.12 -8.75
C GLN A 59 0.78 -26.83 -10.11
N TYR A 60 1.40 -25.92 -10.84
CA TYR A 60 1.07 -25.64 -12.23
C TYR A 60 2.02 -26.40 -13.15
N ASN A 61 1.50 -27.21 -14.06
CA ASN A 61 2.30 -28.01 -15.00
C ASN A 61 3.46 -28.80 -14.33
N SER A 62 3.17 -29.46 -13.19
CA SER A 62 4.15 -30.18 -12.35
C SER A 62 5.30 -29.34 -11.79
N LYS A 63 5.06 -28.03 -11.61
CA LYS A 63 5.98 -27.08 -10.97
C LYS A 63 5.30 -26.45 -9.75
N PRO A 64 5.99 -26.26 -8.62
CA PRO A 64 5.45 -25.50 -7.49
C PRO A 64 5.06 -24.09 -7.95
N PHE A 65 3.81 -23.69 -7.75
CA PHE A 65 3.35 -22.33 -8.08
C PHE A 65 3.75 -21.36 -6.96
N VAL A 66 4.18 -20.16 -7.33
CA VAL A 66 4.58 -19.09 -6.40
C VAL A 66 4.18 -17.77 -7.02
N SER A 67 3.57 -16.88 -6.24
CA SER A 67 3.35 -15.48 -6.60
C SER A 67 4.04 -14.52 -5.64
N THR A 68 3.97 -13.24 -5.96
CA THR A 68 4.44 -12.15 -5.11
C THR A 68 3.31 -11.20 -4.76
N PHE A 69 3.60 -10.24 -3.90
CA PHE A 69 2.97 -8.92 -3.87
C PHE A 69 4.11 -7.89 -3.90
N GLU A 70 4.05 -6.93 -4.82
CA GLU A 70 5.05 -5.88 -5.07
C GLU A 70 6.49 -6.41 -5.33
N GLY A 71 6.60 -7.65 -5.83
CA GLY A 71 7.88 -8.35 -5.98
C GLY A 71 8.77 -7.89 -7.14
N SER A 72 8.29 -6.99 -8.00
CA SER A 72 8.86 -6.68 -9.33
C SER A 72 10.33 -6.23 -9.27
N ALA A 73 10.71 -5.43 -8.25
CA ALA A 73 12.08 -4.96 -8.05
C ALA A 73 13.09 -6.11 -7.85
N ASN A 74 12.64 -7.25 -7.31
CA ASN A 74 13.44 -8.45 -7.04
C ASN A 74 13.42 -9.47 -8.19
N ALA A 75 12.85 -9.16 -9.37
CA ALA A 75 12.68 -10.11 -10.47
C ALA A 75 13.97 -10.83 -10.94
N LYS A 76 15.14 -10.22 -10.71
CA LYS A 76 16.46 -10.83 -10.97
C LYS A 76 16.73 -12.06 -10.11
N ASP A 77 16.24 -12.10 -8.87
CA ASP A 77 16.43 -13.23 -7.96
C ASP A 77 15.61 -14.45 -8.38
N TRP A 78 14.42 -14.25 -8.94
CA TRP A 78 13.55 -15.32 -9.44
C TRP A 78 14.24 -16.18 -10.51
N ILE A 79 15.19 -15.63 -11.28
CA ILE A 79 16.00 -16.38 -12.25
C ILE A 79 16.83 -17.46 -11.55
N SER A 80 17.36 -17.16 -10.35
CA SER A 80 18.13 -18.12 -9.56
C SER A 80 17.23 -19.08 -8.78
N ILE A 81 16.13 -18.58 -8.21
CA ILE A 81 15.17 -19.41 -7.45
C ILE A 81 14.56 -20.47 -8.38
N LYS A 82 14.07 -20.10 -9.57
CA LYS A 82 13.51 -21.04 -10.57
C LYS A 82 14.50 -22.14 -10.99
N ARG A 83 15.81 -21.88 -10.98
CA ARG A 83 16.86 -22.90 -11.27
C ARG A 83 17.08 -23.85 -10.11
N GLN A 84 16.85 -23.43 -8.86
CA GLN A 84 17.05 -24.24 -7.66
C GLN A 84 15.82 -25.08 -7.32
N THR A 85 14.62 -24.50 -7.44
CA THR A 85 13.36 -25.08 -6.95
C THR A 85 12.46 -25.64 -8.06
N ASN A 86 12.78 -25.39 -9.34
CA ASN A 86 11.95 -25.69 -10.52
C ASN A 86 10.56 -25.00 -10.50
N CYS A 87 10.31 -24.03 -9.62
CA CYS A 87 9.01 -23.38 -9.49
C CYS A 87 8.55 -22.64 -10.75
N PHE A 88 7.25 -22.42 -10.83
CA PHE A 88 6.62 -21.42 -11.68
C PHE A 88 6.41 -20.15 -10.83
N PHE A 89 6.88 -19.00 -11.32
CA PHE A 89 6.62 -17.70 -10.70
C PHE A 89 5.57 -16.96 -11.53
N MET A 90 4.46 -16.59 -10.90
CA MET A 90 3.46 -15.66 -11.40
C MET A 90 3.65 -14.32 -10.67
N PRO A 91 4.22 -13.28 -11.29
CA PRO A 91 4.17 -11.94 -10.72
C PRO A 91 2.72 -11.48 -10.57
N ASP A 92 2.45 -10.73 -9.51
CA ASP A 92 1.18 -10.07 -9.28
C ASP A 92 0.91 -8.93 -10.28
N CYS A 93 -0.37 -8.69 -10.57
CA CYS A 93 -0.86 -7.55 -11.33
C CYS A 93 -1.92 -6.84 -10.48
N TRP A 94 -1.64 -5.62 -10.02
CA TRP A 94 -2.43 -4.93 -8.99
C TRP A 94 -3.49 -3.94 -9.50
N ALA A 95 -3.83 -4.02 -10.80
CA ALA A 95 -4.92 -3.26 -11.41
C ALA A 95 -6.28 -3.95 -11.17
N ALA A 96 -6.71 -4.03 -9.91
CA ALA A 96 -7.95 -4.67 -9.48
C ALA A 96 -9.15 -3.71 -9.34
N TRP A 97 -8.91 -2.40 -9.56
CA TRP A 97 -9.81 -1.30 -9.19
C TRP A 97 -9.83 -0.20 -10.27
N PRO A 98 -10.95 0.51 -10.44
CA PRO A 98 -11.14 1.48 -11.52
C PRO A 98 -10.45 2.82 -11.23
N TRP A 99 -10.22 3.59 -12.29
CA TRP A 99 -9.62 4.91 -12.17
C TRP A 99 -10.65 6.00 -11.85
N GLY A 100 -10.65 6.50 -10.61
CA GLY A 100 -11.49 7.63 -10.20
C GLY A 100 -12.99 7.32 -10.36
N PRO A 101 -13.78 8.21 -11.01
CA PRO A 101 -15.24 8.05 -11.11
C PRO A 101 -15.71 7.01 -12.13
N ASN A 102 -14.81 6.41 -12.92
CA ASN A 102 -15.21 5.48 -13.98
C ASN A 102 -15.70 4.13 -13.40
N ASP A 103 -16.42 3.37 -14.22
CA ASP A 103 -16.59 1.93 -13.99
C ASP A 103 -15.27 1.19 -14.30
N MET A 104 -15.23 -0.14 -14.12
CA MET A 104 -14.04 -0.94 -14.42
C MET A 104 -13.77 -1.04 -15.94
N ASP A 105 -12.51 -1.29 -16.31
CA ASP A 105 -12.10 -1.50 -17.70
C ASP A 105 -11.05 -2.61 -17.87
N THR A 106 -10.92 -3.09 -19.11
CA THR A 106 -9.95 -4.12 -19.50
C THR A 106 -8.70 -3.56 -20.20
N TYR A 107 -8.47 -2.24 -20.21
CA TYR A 107 -7.35 -1.63 -20.92
C TYR A 107 -5.99 -1.94 -20.29
N THR A 108 -5.98 -2.32 -19.01
CA THR A 108 -4.75 -2.81 -18.35
C THR A 108 -4.52 -4.30 -18.64
N ASP A 109 -5.57 -5.12 -18.71
CA ASP A 109 -5.47 -6.57 -18.99
C ASP A 109 -4.96 -6.86 -20.41
N ALA A 110 -5.52 -6.18 -21.41
CA ALA A 110 -5.20 -6.41 -22.83
C ALA A 110 -3.69 -6.36 -23.16
N PRO A 111 -2.92 -5.32 -22.79
CA PRO A 111 -1.48 -5.29 -23.06
C PRO A 111 -0.67 -6.33 -22.28
N TYR A 112 -1.12 -6.77 -21.08
CA TYR A 112 -0.48 -7.89 -20.39
C TYR A 112 -0.68 -9.19 -21.19
N MET A 113 -1.92 -9.50 -21.60
CA MET A 113 -2.22 -10.70 -22.38
C MET A 113 -1.50 -10.71 -23.74
N GLU A 114 -1.41 -9.57 -24.43
CA GLU A 114 -0.63 -9.45 -25.66
C GLU A 114 0.86 -9.69 -25.38
N TYR A 115 1.45 -8.98 -24.42
CA TYR A 115 2.88 -9.07 -24.10
C TYR A 115 3.30 -10.49 -23.70
N LEU A 116 2.49 -11.17 -22.89
CA LEU A 116 2.71 -12.55 -22.46
C LEU A 116 2.67 -13.57 -23.62
N ASN A 117 2.13 -13.19 -24.79
CA ASN A 117 2.06 -14.02 -25.99
C ASN A 117 3.13 -13.66 -27.06
N GLN A 118 3.78 -12.49 -26.98
CA GLN A 118 4.71 -11.97 -28.00
C GLN A 118 5.88 -12.90 -28.38
N THR A 119 6.24 -13.86 -27.52
CA THR A 119 7.36 -14.79 -27.78
C THR A 119 6.98 -16.00 -28.66
N GLY A 120 5.69 -16.16 -29.01
CA GLY A 120 5.18 -17.37 -29.67
C GLY A 120 5.05 -18.58 -28.74
N THR A 121 5.23 -18.39 -27.44
CA THR A 121 4.80 -19.29 -26.37
C THR A 121 4.05 -18.43 -25.37
N ALA A 122 2.72 -18.59 -25.32
CA ALA A 122 1.89 -17.87 -24.37
C ALA A 122 2.28 -18.21 -22.93
N LEU A 123 2.54 -17.18 -22.14
CA LEU A 123 2.58 -17.27 -20.68
C LEU A 123 1.18 -16.98 -20.12
N PRO A 124 0.75 -17.66 -19.04
CA PRO A 124 -0.57 -17.45 -18.48
C PRO A 124 -0.66 -16.06 -17.83
N TYR A 125 -1.82 -15.43 -17.96
CA TYR A 125 -2.19 -14.22 -17.22
C TYR A 125 -2.99 -14.59 -15.96
N MET A 126 -2.88 -13.77 -14.93
CA MET A 126 -3.65 -13.87 -13.69
C MET A 126 -4.40 -12.56 -13.47
N MET A 127 -5.70 -12.60 -13.72
CA MET A 127 -6.58 -11.44 -13.69
C MET A 127 -7.02 -11.17 -12.24
N PRO A 128 -6.78 -9.96 -11.71
CA PRO A 128 -7.22 -9.61 -10.36
C PRO A 128 -8.71 -9.26 -10.36
N ILE A 129 -9.44 -9.74 -9.34
CA ILE A 129 -10.85 -9.42 -9.09
C ILE A 129 -11.01 -9.05 -7.62
N SER A 130 -11.51 -7.85 -7.34
CA SER A 130 -11.83 -7.36 -5.99
C SER A 130 -13.27 -6.85 -5.94
N PRO A 131 -14.01 -6.97 -4.81
CA PRO A 131 -15.36 -6.42 -4.72
C PRO A 131 -15.39 -4.92 -4.38
N TRP A 132 -14.38 -4.43 -3.66
CA TRP A 132 -14.34 -3.11 -3.04
C TRP A 132 -12.90 -2.70 -2.72
N PHE A 133 -12.67 -1.50 -2.18
CA PHE A 133 -11.44 -1.15 -1.44
C PHE A 133 -11.67 0.09 -0.59
N TYR A 134 -11.21 0.08 0.66
CA TYR A 134 -11.08 1.26 1.50
C TYR A 134 -10.04 1.03 2.60
N THR A 135 -9.11 1.96 2.78
CA THR A 135 -8.15 1.92 3.88
C THR A 135 -7.97 3.29 4.53
N ASN A 136 -7.90 3.32 5.86
CA ASN A 136 -7.49 4.48 6.62
C ASN A 136 -6.61 4.01 7.78
N LEU A 137 -5.35 3.75 7.45
CA LEU A 137 -4.29 3.23 8.31
C LEU A 137 -3.05 4.15 8.23
N PRO A 138 -3.07 5.31 8.93
CA PRO A 138 -1.96 6.26 8.94
C PRO A 138 -0.60 5.67 9.34
N GLY A 139 -0.58 4.67 10.23
CA GLY A 139 0.62 3.94 10.63
C GLY A 139 1.32 3.18 9.51
N TYR A 140 0.59 2.85 8.43
CA TYR A 140 1.14 2.29 7.19
C TYR A 140 1.24 3.32 6.05
N GLN A 141 0.99 4.61 6.33
CA GLN A 141 0.87 5.69 5.33
C GLN A 141 -0.24 5.43 4.29
N LYS A 142 -1.34 4.77 4.69
CA LYS A 142 -2.47 4.46 3.80
C LYS A 142 -3.73 5.21 4.23
N ASN A 143 -4.34 5.98 3.33
CA ASN A 143 -5.59 6.70 3.57
C ASN A 143 -6.28 7.04 2.23
N TRP A 144 -6.83 6.01 1.57
CA TRP A 144 -7.46 6.17 0.26
C TRP A 144 -8.56 5.14 0.00
N VAL A 145 -9.27 5.35 -1.10
CA VAL A 145 -10.40 4.53 -1.54
C VAL A 145 -10.39 4.39 -3.08
N TRP A 146 -10.93 3.30 -3.61
CA TRP A 146 -11.26 3.18 -5.03
C TRP A 146 -12.76 2.91 -5.19
N ARG A 147 -13.33 3.26 -6.35
CA ARG A 147 -14.77 3.09 -6.60
C ARG A 147 -15.11 1.60 -6.69
N GLY A 148 -15.89 1.11 -5.72
CA GLY A 148 -16.35 -0.28 -5.68
C GLY A 148 -17.78 -0.51 -6.19
N ASP A 149 -18.50 0.55 -6.57
CA ASP A 149 -19.96 0.55 -6.78
C ASP A 149 -20.45 -0.65 -7.61
N HIS A 150 -20.05 -0.74 -8.89
CA HIS A 150 -20.39 -1.85 -9.79
C HIS A 150 -19.29 -2.93 -9.91
N LEU A 151 -18.13 -2.71 -9.29
CA LEU A 151 -16.87 -3.41 -9.54
C LEU A 151 -16.99 -4.94 -9.46
N TRP A 152 -17.67 -5.47 -8.45
CA TRP A 152 -17.83 -6.92 -8.29
C TRP A 152 -18.68 -7.58 -9.39
N HIS A 153 -19.60 -6.86 -10.02
CA HIS A 153 -20.33 -7.39 -11.17
C HIS A 153 -19.48 -7.30 -12.44
N ASP A 154 -19.01 -6.10 -12.74
CA ASP A 154 -18.29 -5.78 -13.98
C ASP A 154 -17.05 -6.66 -14.12
N ARG A 155 -16.23 -6.78 -13.05
CA ARG A 155 -14.96 -7.51 -13.13
C ARG A 155 -15.12 -9.04 -13.28
N TRP A 156 -16.27 -9.60 -12.87
CA TRP A 156 -16.61 -11.01 -13.18
C TRP A 156 -17.12 -11.19 -14.62
N LEU A 157 -17.83 -10.20 -15.16
CA LEU A 157 -18.26 -10.18 -16.58
C LEU A 157 -17.04 -10.03 -17.51
N GLU A 158 -16.10 -9.15 -17.16
CA GLU A 158 -14.81 -9.04 -17.84
C GLU A 158 -14.02 -10.36 -17.78
N ALA A 159 -13.98 -11.05 -16.63
CA ALA A 159 -13.29 -12.34 -16.52
C ALA A 159 -13.93 -13.45 -17.38
N TRP A 160 -15.26 -13.46 -17.48
CA TRP A 160 -15.99 -14.29 -18.44
C TRP A 160 -15.64 -13.94 -19.89
N TYR A 161 -15.48 -12.65 -20.21
CA TYR A 161 -15.19 -12.19 -21.56
C TYR A 161 -13.73 -12.42 -22.00
N LEU A 162 -12.75 -12.15 -21.13
CA LEU A 162 -11.33 -12.25 -21.45
C LEU A 162 -10.76 -13.67 -21.40
N GLN A 163 -11.38 -14.59 -20.66
CA GLN A 163 -10.93 -15.98 -20.46
C GLN A 163 -9.42 -16.12 -20.12
N PRO A 164 -8.92 -15.45 -19.05
CA PRO A 164 -7.55 -15.65 -18.57
C PRO A 164 -7.32 -17.10 -18.09
N GLU A 165 -6.06 -17.55 -17.97
CA GLU A 165 -5.74 -18.85 -17.35
C GLU A 165 -6.06 -18.87 -15.85
N PHE A 166 -5.87 -17.73 -15.17
CA PHE A 166 -6.09 -17.60 -13.73
C PHE A 166 -6.89 -16.35 -13.37
N VAL A 167 -7.63 -16.47 -12.28
CA VAL A 167 -8.32 -15.39 -11.57
C VAL A 167 -7.82 -15.37 -10.12
N GLU A 168 -7.37 -14.22 -9.63
CA GLU A 168 -7.01 -14.01 -8.23
C GLU A 168 -8.08 -13.13 -7.56
N ILE A 169 -8.78 -13.69 -6.56
CA ILE A 169 -9.76 -12.94 -5.77
C ILE A 169 -9.02 -12.23 -4.63
N ILE A 170 -9.01 -10.90 -4.70
CA ILE A 170 -8.36 -10.00 -3.76
C ILE A 170 -9.47 -9.44 -2.84
N SER A 171 -9.66 -9.92 -1.60
CA SER A 171 -8.94 -10.99 -0.89
C SER A 171 -9.87 -11.81 0.00
N TRP A 172 -9.36 -12.89 0.60
CA TRP A 172 -10.14 -13.64 1.59
C TRP A 172 -10.38 -12.86 2.90
N ASN A 173 -9.38 -12.13 3.42
CA ASN A 173 -9.46 -11.58 4.79
C ASN A 173 -8.60 -10.34 5.05
N ASP A 174 -8.25 -9.54 4.04
CA ASP A 174 -7.65 -8.23 4.31
C ASP A 174 -8.72 -7.24 4.79
N TYR A 175 -8.89 -7.19 6.11
CA TYR A 175 -9.80 -6.29 6.80
C TYR A 175 -9.32 -4.84 6.79
N GLY A 176 -8.00 -4.60 6.73
CA GLY A 176 -7.42 -3.26 6.77
C GLY A 176 -7.65 -2.47 5.48
N GLU A 177 -7.81 -3.17 4.35
CA GLU A 177 -8.05 -2.58 3.03
C GLU A 177 -9.49 -2.80 2.51
N SER A 178 -10.39 -3.29 3.37
CA SER A 178 -11.83 -3.41 3.13
C SER A 178 -12.23 -4.16 1.85
N HIS A 179 -11.42 -5.12 1.42
CA HIS A 179 -11.69 -5.95 0.23
C HIS A 179 -11.76 -7.45 0.54
N TYR A 180 -11.94 -7.78 1.83
CA TYR A 180 -12.22 -9.14 2.29
C TYR A 180 -13.57 -9.66 1.75
N ILE A 181 -13.64 -10.94 1.39
CA ILE A 181 -14.90 -11.67 1.15
C ILE A 181 -15.19 -12.75 2.21
N GLY A 182 -14.24 -13.02 3.11
CA GLY A 182 -14.39 -13.97 4.21
C GLY A 182 -15.18 -13.38 5.39
N PRO A 183 -15.68 -14.23 6.30
CA PRO A 183 -16.36 -13.78 7.51
C PRO A 183 -15.38 -13.03 8.43
N ILE A 184 -15.81 -11.89 8.97
CA ILE A 184 -15.06 -11.10 9.96
C ILE A 184 -14.69 -11.98 11.17
N ARG A 185 -13.52 -11.70 11.74
CA ARG A 185 -13.03 -12.33 12.98
C ARG A 185 -12.42 -11.28 13.89
N ASP A 186 -13.04 -11.05 15.04
CA ASP A 186 -12.66 -10.03 16.02
C ASP A 186 -11.16 -10.10 16.40
N HIS A 187 -10.64 -11.32 16.53
CA HIS A 187 -9.23 -11.61 16.86
C HIS A 187 -8.24 -11.43 15.68
N ALA A 188 -8.69 -10.93 14.53
CA ALA A 188 -7.87 -10.70 13.34
C ALA A 188 -7.94 -9.23 12.86
N LEU A 189 -8.55 -8.33 13.65
CA LEU A 189 -8.64 -6.89 13.36
C LEU A 189 -7.42 -6.08 13.85
N GLU A 190 -6.37 -6.75 14.36
CA GLU A 190 -5.12 -6.14 14.86
C GLU A 190 -4.44 -5.21 13.82
N ALA A 191 -4.70 -5.41 12.53
CA ALA A 191 -4.26 -4.51 11.46
C ALA A 191 -4.78 -3.07 11.61
N LEU A 192 -5.96 -2.88 12.22
CA LEU A 192 -6.52 -1.55 12.51
C LEU A 192 -5.74 -0.86 13.66
N ASP A 193 -5.39 -1.62 14.71
CA ASP A 193 -4.60 -1.10 15.84
C ASP A 193 -3.16 -0.77 15.42
N ILE A 194 -2.48 -1.68 14.69
CA ILE A 194 -1.09 -1.46 14.24
C ILE A 194 -1.03 -0.37 13.15
N GLY A 195 -2.04 -0.30 12.29
CA GLY A 195 -2.18 0.76 11.29
C GLY A 195 -2.63 2.12 11.84
N GLU A 196 -2.84 2.25 13.16
CA GLU A 196 -3.29 3.47 13.85
C GLU A 196 -4.61 4.04 13.27
N ALA A 197 -5.57 3.16 12.95
CA ALA A 197 -6.87 3.54 12.38
C ALA A 197 -7.63 4.57 13.23
N PRO A 198 -8.21 5.64 12.64
CA PRO A 198 -8.89 6.69 13.41
C PRO A 198 -10.24 6.24 14.01
N PHE A 199 -10.79 5.11 13.54
CA PHE A 199 -11.93 4.38 14.10
C PHE A 199 -11.99 2.97 13.49
N ASP A 200 -12.75 2.07 14.11
CA ASP A 200 -13.06 0.76 13.51
C ASP A 200 -14.11 0.92 12.40
N TYR A 201 -13.69 0.64 11.16
CA TYR A 201 -14.52 0.68 9.96
C TYR A 201 -14.92 -0.70 9.42
N VAL A 202 -14.59 -1.78 10.15
CA VAL A 202 -14.80 -3.19 9.74
C VAL A 202 -15.90 -3.86 10.56
N THR A 203 -15.97 -3.62 11.87
CA THR A 203 -16.99 -4.23 12.72
C THR A 203 -18.40 -3.83 12.27
N ASN A 204 -19.27 -4.85 12.12
CA ASN A 204 -20.61 -4.77 11.52
C ASN A 204 -20.67 -4.43 10.02
N MET A 205 -19.56 -4.56 9.27
CA MET A 205 -19.52 -4.44 7.81
C MET A 205 -19.29 -5.82 7.14
N PRO A 206 -20.26 -6.77 7.22
CA PRO A 206 -20.10 -8.10 6.65
C PRO A 206 -19.99 -8.03 5.12
N HIS A 207 -19.10 -8.86 4.54
CA HIS A 207 -18.85 -8.95 3.10
C HIS A 207 -19.10 -10.35 2.52
N ASP A 208 -19.39 -11.35 3.36
CA ASP A 208 -19.45 -12.75 2.94
C ASP A 208 -20.66 -13.08 2.06
N GLY A 209 -21.66 -12.19 2.00
CA GLY A 209 -22.74 -12.23 1.01
C GLY A 209 -22.24 -12.22 -0.44
N TRP A 210 -21.16 -11.50 -0.76
CA TRP A 210 -20.56 -11.51 -2.11
C TRP A 210 -20.08 -12.90 -2.54
N ARG A 211 -19.79 -13.80 -1.60
CA ARG A 211 -19.38 -15.18 -1.92
C ARG A 211 -20.51 -16.06 -2.43
N LEU A 212 -21.78 -15.74 -2.14
CA LEU A 212 -22.90 -16.61 -2.53
C LEU A 212 -23.07 -16.69 -4.07
N LEU A 213 -22.59 -15.67 -4.79
CA LEU A 213 -22.57 -15.66 -6.26
C LEU A 213 -21.35 -16.38 -6.84
N LEU A 214 -20.27 -16.58 -6.07
CA LEU A 214 -19.02 -17.21 -6.55
C LEU A 214 -19.22 -18.66 -6.97
N GLU A 215 -20.12 -19.40 -6.32
CA GLU A 215 -20.42 -20.78 -6.69
C GLU A 215 -20.98 -20.89 -8.12
N TYR A 216 -21.73 -19.88 -8.58
CA TYR A 216 -22.17 -19.76 -9.96
C TYR A 216 -21.09 -19.17 -10.87
N VAL A 217 -20.57 -17.96 -10.60
CA VAL A 217 -19.69 -17.27 -11.57
C VAL A 217 -18.37 -17.98 -11.81
N ALA A 218 -17.77 -18.59 -10.78
CA ALA A 218 -16.54 -19.35 -10.89
C ALA A 218 -16.76 -20.78 -11.41
N ALA A 219 -18.00 -21.30 -11.39
CA ALA A 219 -18.35 -22.55 -12.07
C ALA A 219 -18.57 -22.32 -13.56
N THR A 220 -19.35 -21.31 -13.96
CA THR A 220 -19.55 -20.93 -15.38
C THR A 220 -18.20 -20.64 -16.06
N TYR A 221 -17.31 -19.90 -15.39
CA TYR A 221 -15.94 -19.65 -15.88
C TYR A 221 -15.08 -20.93 -16.06
N LYS A 222 -15.25 -21.96 -15.22
CA LYS A 222 -14.43 -23.19 -15.27
C LYS A 222 -15.01 -24.31 -16.12
N TYR A 223 -16.33 -24.34 -16.25
CA TYR A 223 -17.08 -25.48 -16.78
C TYR A 223 -18.05 -25.07 -17.90
N ASP A 224 -17.90 -23.85 -18.43
CA ASP A 224 -18.68 -23.27 -19.53
C ASP A 224 -20.17 -22.99 -19.22
N ILE A 225 -20.70 -23.61 -18.15
CA ILE A 225 -22.06 -23.42 -17.65
C ILE A 225 -22.17 -23.82 -16.18
N ALA A 226 -23.14 -23.24 -15.46
CA ALA A 226 -23.48 -23.61 -14.09
C ALA A 226 -25.00 -23.70 -13.88
N THR A 227 -25.42 -24.58 -12.96
CA THR A 227 -26.81 -24.68 -12.51
C THR A 227 -27.10 -23.63 -11.42
N ILE A 228 -28.30 -23.08 -11.43
CA ILE A 228 -28.88 -22.32 -10.33
C ILE A 228 -29.76 -23.28 -9.52
N ASP A 229 -29.28 -23.68 -8.35
CA ASP A 229 -30.01 -24.53 -7.40
C ASP A 229 -30.85 -23.70 -6.40
N THR A 230 -30.50 -22.43 -6.15
CA THR A 230 -31.21 -21.52 -5.24
C THR A 230 -31.14 -20.09 -5.74
N GLU A 231 -32.29 -19.43 -5.96
CA GLU A 231 -32.31 -18.00 -6.30
C GLU A 231 -31.76 -17.15 -5.15
N THR A 232 -30.84 -16.24 -5.45
CA THR A 232 -29.97 -15.59 -4.45
C THR A 232 -29.86 -14.10 -4.71
N LEU A 233 -30.20 -13.27 -3.72
CA LEU A 233 -30.02 -11.82 -3.70
C LEU A 233 -28.79 -11.46 -2.85
N VAL A 234 -27.93 -10.58 -3.37
CA VAL A 234 -26.86 -9.89 -2.64
C VAL A 234 -27.04 -8.39 -2.81
N THR A 235 -26.83 -7.61 -1.76
CA THR A 235 -27.07 -6.16 -1.71
C THR A 235 -25.93 -5.47 -0.97
N TRP A 236 -25.39 -4.38 -1.50
CA TRP A 236 -24.34 -3.60 -0.84
C TRP A 236 -24.51 -2.08 -0.97
N TYR A 237 -24.05 -1.35 0.04
CA TYR A 237 -24.07 0.13 0.10
C TYR A 237 -23.18 0.66 1.24
N ARG A 238 -22.83 1.95 1.19
CA ARG A 238 -22.24 2.67 2.34
C ARG A 238 -23.34 3.02 3.35
N LEU A 239 -23.05 2.91 4.64
CA LEU A 239 -24.01 3.26 5.71
C LEU A 239 -24.18 4.78 5.92
N GLN A 240 -23.39 5.61 5.22
CA GLN A 240 -23.52 7.06 5.19
C GLN A 240 -23.50 7.57 3.74
N PRO A 241 -24.32 8.60 3.40
CA PRO A 241 -24.12 9.40 2.19
C PRO A 241 -22.71 10.00 2.14
N VAL A 242 -22.10 10.07 0.96
CA VAL A 242 -20.70 10.48 0.76
C VAL A 242 -20.39 11.89 1.30
N THR A 243 -21.41 12.75 1.37
CA THR A 243 -21.34 14.13 1.88
C THR A 243 -21.73 14.30 3.36
N ALA A 244 -22.12 13.22 4.07
CA ALA A 244 -22.68 13.32 5.42
C ALA A 244 -21.63 13.52 6.55
N CYS A 245 -20.37 13.22 6.28
CA CYS A 245 -19.28 13.18 7.25
C CYS A 245 -17.99 13.79 6.65
N GLY A 246 -16.98 14.06 7.48
CA GLY A 246 -15.66 14.44 6.98
C GLY A 246 -14.92 13.25 6.36
N THR A 247 -14.18 13.46 5.27
CA THR A 247 -13.41 12.38 4.60
C THR A 247 -12.22 11.88 5.41
N GLY A 248 -11.79 12.60 6.46
CA GLY A 248 -10.58 12.26 7.23
C GLY A 248 -9.28 12.32 6.41
N GLY A 249 -9.27 13.08 5.31
CA GLY A 249 -8.16 13.11 4.36
C GLY A 249 -8.12 11.92 3.39
N THR A 250 -9.11 11.03 3.42
CA THR A 250 -9.24 9.94 2.43
C THR A 250 -9.33 10.54 1.02
N SER A 251 -8.37 10.23 0.15
CA SER A 251 -8.45 10.50 -1.30
C SER A 251 -9.14 9.34 -2.01
N ALA A 252 -9.85 9.61 -3.11
CA ALA A 252 -10.15 8.57 -4.09
C ALA A 252 -8.97 8.48 -5.08
N ASN A 253 -8.55 7.25 -5.41
CA ASN A 253 -7.21 6.92 -5.94
C ASN A 253 -6.06 7.32 -4.97
N THR A 254 -4.81 6.93 -5.29
CA THR A 254 -3.63 7.37 -4.49
C THR A 254 -2.41 7.79 -5.31
N ALA A 255 -1.83 8.93 -4.92
CA ALA A 255 -0.55 9.44 -5.43
C ALA A 255 0.63 8.51 -5.11
N HIS A 256 0.52 7.61 -4.12
CA HIS A 256 1.54 6.60 -3.82
C HIS A 256 1.73 5.60 -4.98
N GLN A 257 0.66 5.30 -5.72
CA GLN A 257 0.71 4.54 -6.99
C GLN A 257 0.88 5.46 -8.22
N LEU A 258 1.30 6.72 -8.02
CA LEU A 258 1.44 7.77 -9.05
C LEU A 258 0.14 8.10 -9.80
N GLN A 259 -1.02 7.76 -9.22
CA GLN A 259 -2.34 8.08 -9.75
C GLN A 259 -2.67 9.56 -9.53
N LEU A 260 -3.62 10.10 -10.30
CA LEU A 260 -4.31 11.32 -9.87
C LEU A 260 -5.27 10.97 -8.73
N GLU A 261 -5.23 11.76 -7.66
CA GLU A 261 -6.21 11.73 -6.58
C GLU A 261 -7.42 12.62 -6.92
N PHE A 262 -8.58 12.22 -6.41
CA PHE A 262 -9.89 12.86 -6.59
C PHE A 262 -10.57 12.99 -5.22
N ASP A 263 -11.51 13.94 -5.09
CA ASP A 263 -12.33 13.99 -3.88
C ASP A 263 -13.31 12.79 -3.89
N PRO A 264 -13.52 12.06 -2.77
CA PRO A 264 -14.47 10.95 -2.73
C PRO A 264 -15.89 11.33 -3.18
N THR A 265 -16.30 12.59 -3.03
CA THR A 265 -17.60 13.11 -3.49
C THR A 265 -17.69 13.34 -5.01
N GLU A 266 -16.55 13.36 -5.73
CA GLU A 266 -16.50 13.33 -7.19
C GLU A 266 -16.55 11.92 -7.76
N VAL A 267 -16.28 10.90 -6.93
CA VAL A 267 -16.05 9.50 -7.36
C VAL A 267 -17.17 8.55 -6.97
N PHE A 268 -17.78 8.71 -5.80
CA PHE A 268 -18.82 7.80 -5.32
C PHE A 268 -20.24 8.31 -5.56
N GLU A 269 -21.09 7.44 -6.08
CA GLU A 269 -22.53 7.67 -6.12
C GLU A 269 -23.21 7.15 -4.85
N ASP A 270 -24.20 7.89 -4.35
CA ASP A 270 -24.98 7.52 -3.17
C ASP A 270 -26.13 6.57 -3.56
N MET A 271 -25.84 5.27 -3.60
CA MET A 271 -26.75 4.21 -4.08
C MET A 271 -26.82 2.98 -3.16
N VAL A 272 -27.94 2.25 -3.28
CA VAL A 272 -28.08 0.84 -2.93
C VAL A 272 -27.82 0.01 -4.19
N LEU A 273 -26.84 -0.88 -4.13
CA LEU A 273 -26.43 -1.74 -5.24
C LEU A 273 -26.83 -3.19 -4.95
N PHE A 274 -27.18 -3.96 -5.99
CA PHE A 274 -27.62 -5.34 -5.80
C PHE A 274 -27.37 -6.22 -7.01
N SER A 275 -27.17 -7.51 -6.75
CA SER A 275 -27.10 -8.57 -7.76
C SER A 275 -28.00 -9.74 -7.34
N ALA A 276 -28.79 -10.24 -8.28
CA ALA A 276 -29.71 -11.34 -8.06
C ALA A 276 -29.45 -12.47 -9.08
N LEU A 277 -29.11 -13.66 -8.59
CA LEU A 277 -29.03 -14.89 -9.38
C LEU A 277 -30.43 -15.51 -9.43
N LEU A 278 -31.03 -15.56 -10.62
CA LEU A 278 -32.45 -15.89 -10.82
C LEU A 278 -32.66 -16.97 -11.89
N GLU A 279 -33.69 -17.80 -11.68
CA GLU A 279 -34.10 -18.80 -12.67
C GLU A 279 -34.79 -18.20 -13.90
N LYS A 280 -35.41 -17.03 -13.74
CA LYS A 280 -36.24 -16.29 -14.71
C LYS A 280 -36.30 -14.81 -14.32
N PRO A 281 -36.80 -13.89 -15.19
CA PRO A 281 -37.11 -12.52 -14.79
C PRO A 281 -37.91 -12.43 -13.48
N ALA A 282 -37.61 -11.39 -12.69
CA ALA A 282 -38.34 -11.01 -11.49
C ALA A 282 -38.32 -9.48 -11.31
N ASP A 283 -39.31 -8.96 -10.58
CA ASP A 283 -39.36 -7.57 -10.18
C ASP A 283 -38.44 -7.32 -8.99
N VAL A 284 -37.80 -6.15 -8.96
CA VAL A 284 -37.05 -5.64 -7.80
C VAL A 284 -37.75 -4.42 -7.21
N SER A 285 -37.81 -4.35 -5.89
CA SER A 285 -38.25 -3.17 -5.15
C SER A 285 -37.28 -2.85 -4.02
N VAL A 286 -37.03 -1.55 -3.81
CA VAL A 286 -36.15 -1.04 -2.76
C VAL A 286 -36.91 0.01 -1.96
N THR A 287 -36.85 -0.10 -0.63
CA THR A 287 -37.32 0.95 0.28
C THR A 287 -36.21 1.39 1.23
N ILE A 288 -36.16 2.68 1.55
CA ILE A 288 -35.19 3.29 2.47
C ILE A 288 -35.98 4.08 3.51
N GLY A 289 -35.86 3.71 4.79
CA GLY A 289 -36.69 4.28 5.86
C GLY A 289 -38.20 4.05 5.65
N GLY A 290 -38.56 2.99 4.91
CA GLY A 290 -39.94 2.71 4.50
C GLY A 290 -40.45 3.55 3.30
N VAL A 291 -39.64 4.41 2.70
CA VAL A 291 -39.97 5.13 1.46
C VAL A 291 -39.49 4.30 0.27
N GLN A 292 -40.39 3.99 -0.67
CA GLN A 292 -40.01 3.30 -1.91
C GLN A 292 -39.21 4.24 -2.83
N VAL A 293 -38.03 3.78 -3.26
CA VAL A 293 -37.18 4.47 -4.23
C VAL A 293 -37.20 3.75 -5.58
N GLN A 294 -36.80 4.43 -6.65
CA GLN A 294 -36.70 3.82 -7.97
C GLN A 294 -35.49 2.88 -8.02
N ALA A 295 -35.76 1.60 -8.27
CA ALA A 295 -34.77 0.57 -8.52
C ALA A 295 -34.76 0.22 -10.01
N THR A 296 -33.58 -0.05 -10.57
CA THR A 296 -33.39 -0.39 -11.99
C THR A 296 -32.32 -1.46 -12.16
N TRP A 297 -32.57 -2.43 -13.04
CA TRP A 297 -31.54 -3.32 -13.55
C TRP A 297 -30.62 -2.55 -14.52
N ARG A 298 -29.30 -2.62 -14.30
CA ARG A 298 -28.23 -2.10 -15.17
C ARG A 298 -27.82 -3.17 -16.20
N ASN A 299 -27.72 -4.41 -15.75
CA ASN A 299 -27.40 -5.58 -16.57
C ASN A 299 -28.46 -6.68 -16.35
N THR A 300 -28.85 -7.38 -17.41
CA THR A 300 -29.78 -8.52 -17.37
C THR A 300 -29.36 -9.56 -18.39
N PRO A 301 -29.48 -10.88 -18.15
CA PRO A 301 -29.08 -11.89 -19.12
C PRO A 301 -29.77 -11.66 -20.47
N ASP A 302 -29.00 -11.43 -21.54
CA ASP A 302 -29.57 -11.14 -22.85
C ASP A 302 -29.88 -12.43 -23.62
N HIS A 303 -31.17 -12.75 -23.65
CA HIS A 303 -31.73 -13.85 -24.43
C HIS A 303 -32.99 -13.38 -25.16
N SER A 304 -33.16 -13.86 -26.39
CA SER A 304 -34.19 -13.51 -27.37
C SER A 304 -35.62 -13.84 -26.92
N VAL A 305 -35.79 -14.89 -26.10
CA VAL A 305 -37.02 -15.21 -25.37
C VAL A 305 -36.87 -14.72 -23.92
N ALA A 306 -37.75 -13.82 -23.48
CA ALA A 306 -37.62 -13.15 -22.18
C ALA A 306 -37.73 -14.13 -20.98
N GLU A 307 -38.57 -15.16 -21.10
CA GLU A 307 -38.82 -16.19 -20.09
C GLU A 307 -37.64 -17.14 -19.86
N LEU A 308 -36.60 -17.07 -20.69
CA LEU A 308 -35.37 -17.86 -20.61
C LEU A 308 -34.14 -17.03 -20.22
N ARG A 309 -34.34 -15.80 -19.71
CA ARG A 309 -33.28 -14.94 -19.16
C ARG A 309 -32.84 -15.43 -17.76
N THR A 310 -32.32 -16.64 -17.72
CA THR A 310 -31.73 -17.31 -16.55
C THR A 310 -30.32 -16.78 -16.30
N GLY A 311 -29.98 -16.37 -15.08
CA GLY A 311 -28.62 -15.90 -14.75
C GLY A 311 -28.58 -14.78 -13.71
N ILE A 312 -27.51 -13.98 -13.76
CA ILE A 312 -27.32 -12.84 -12.86
C ILE A 312 -27.94 -11.59 -13.46
N TYR A 313 -28.82 -10.96 -12.69
CA TYR A 313 -29.30 -9.60 -12.87
C TYR A 313 -28.51 -8.68 -11.94
N HIS A 314 -28.04 -7.53 -12.42
CA HIS A 314 -27.36 -6.53 -11.59
C HIS A 314 -28.04 -5.16 -11.72
N GLY A 315 -28.13 -4.40 -10.63
CA GLY A 315 -28.88 -3.16 -10.59
C GLY A 315 -28.58 -2.26 -9.40
N GLN A 316 -29.25 -1.11 -9.39
CA GLN A 316 -29.04 -0.04 -8.42
C GLN A 316 -30.35 0.69 -8.09
N ALA A 317 -30.35 1.41 -6.96
CA ALA A 317 -31.36 2.36 -6.57
C ALA A 317 -30.70 3.55 -5.84
N ALA A 318 -30.89 4.78 -6.31
CA ALA A 318 -30.25 5.95 -5.71
C ALA A 318 -30.85 6.27 -4.32
N LEU A 319 -30.00 6.55 -3.33
CA LEU A 319 -30.43 6.91 -1.96
C LEU A 319 -31.37 8.12 -1.96
N SER A 320 -31.20 9.04 -2.92
CA SER A 320 -32.11 10.18 -3.17
C SER A 320 -32.33 11.10 -1.95
N GLY A 321 -31.39 11.10 -1.00
CA GLY A 321 -31.49 11.83 0.27
C GLY A 321 -32.32 11.12 1.37
N HIS A 322 -32.77 9.88 1.15
CA HIS A 322 -33.45 9.08 2.16
C HIS A 322 -32.46 8.41 3.14
N THR A 323 -32.92 8.18 4.36
CA THR A 323 -32.18 7.54 5.46
C THR A 323 -33.10 6.60 6.24
N GLY A 324 -32.53 5.66 6.98
CA GLY A 324 -33.23 4.57 7.67
C GLY A 324 -32.90 3.19 7.11
N GLU A 325 -33.58 2.17 7.62
CA GLU A 325 -33.49 0.77 7.21
C GLU A 325 -33.63 0.62 5.68
N VAL A 326 -32.75 -0.16 5.06
CA VAL A 326 -32.83 -0.47 3.62
C VAL A 326 -33.43 -1.86 3.46
N VAL A 327 -34.49 -1.97 2.68
CA VAL A 327 -35.10 -3.26 2.33
C VAL A 327 -35.08 -3.44 0.83
N VAL A 328 -34.37 -4.45 0.35
CA VAL A 328 -34.33 -4.87 -1.06
C VAL A 328 -35.09 -6.18 -1.19
N THR A 329 -36.09 -6.23 -2.08
CA THR A 329 -36.97 -7.39 -2.27
C THR A 329 -37.02 -7.78 -3.73
N ILE A 330 -36.77 -9.06 -4.02
CA ILE A 330 -37.04 -9.68 -5.31
C ILE A 330 -38.37 -10.44 -5.23
N SER A 331 -39.24 -10.22 -6.21
CA SER A 331 -40.57 -10.83 -6.27
C SER A 331 -40.96 -11.26 -7.68
N ARG A 332 -41.73 -12.34 -7.80
CA ARG A 332 -42.27 -12.85 -9.07
C ARG A 332 -43.73 -13.25 -8.86
N ASP A 333 -44.60 -12.86 -9.80
CA ASP A 333 -46.06 -13.07 -9.74
C ASP A 333 -46.77 -12.55 -8.46
N GLY A 334 -46.10 -11.69 -7.69
CA GLY A 334 -46.57 -11.13 -6.41
C GLY A 334 -46.03 -11.84 -5.16
N ASP A 335 -45.39 -13.01 -5.29
CA ASP A 335 -44.73 -13.70 -4.20
C ASP A 335 -43.29 -13.19 -4.02
N THR A 336 -42.80 -13.16 -2.77
CA THR A 336 -41.42 -12.77 -2.44
C THR A 336 -40.49 -13.97 -2.59
N ILE A 337 -39.45 -13.83 -3.42
CA ILE A 337 -38.41 -14.84 -3.63
C ILE A 337 -37.34 -14.71 -2.54
N ALA A 338 -36.75 -13.51 -2.44
CA ALA A 338 -35.69 -13.19 -1.49
C ALA A 338 -35.83 -11.73 -1.04
N GLN A 339 -35.52 -11.45 0.22
CA GLN A 339 -35.57 -10.11 0.81
C GLN A 339 -34.37 -9.91 1.74
N VAL A 340 -33.59 -8.87 1.48
CA VAL A 340 -32.57 -8.35 2.41
C VAL A 340 -33.20 -7.17 3.15
N ALA A 341 -33.38 -7.30 4.46
CA ALA A 341 -33.52 -6.17 5.36
C ALA A 341 -32.12 -5.89 5.93
N GLY A 342 -31.59 -4.70 5.63
CA GLY A 342 -30.21 -4.33 5.92
C GLY A 342 -30.06 -3.13 6.84
N GLU A 343 -28.82 -2.89 7.26
CA GLU A 343 -28.48 -1.82 8.20
C GLU A 343 -28.91 -0.44 7.70
N ALA A 344 -29.26 0.43 8.65
CA ALA A 344 -29.83 1.72 8.33
C ALA A 344 -28.79 2.68 7.73
N VAL A 345 -29.13 3.33 6.62
CA VAL A 345 -28.37 4.49 6.12
C VAL A 345 -28.60 5.66 7.07
N THR A 346 -27.54 6.28 7.57
CA THR A 346 -27.61 7.40 8.52
C THR A 346 -26.70 8.56 8.12
N THR A 347 -26.87 9.71 8.78
CA THR A 347 -25.88 10.80 8.79
C THR A 347 -25.07 10.82 10.09
N THR A 348 -24.87 9.66 10.73
CA THR A 348 -24.13 9.54 12.00
C THR A 348 -22.75 8.96 11.72
N CYS A 349 -21.72 9.67 12.19
CA CYS A 349 -20.33 9.45 11.82
C CYS A 349 -19.50 9.12 13.06
N THR A 350 -18.79 7.99 13.09
CA THR A 350 -17.84 7.71 14.16
C THR A 350 -16.70 8.73 14.10
N ASN A 351 -16.42 9.41 15.22
CA ASN A 351 -15.44 10.51 15.30
C ASN A 351 -15.65 11.66 14.29
N GLY A 352 -16.84 11.78 13.68
CA GLY A 352 -17.12 12.76 12.62
C GLY A 352 -16.68 12.34 11.21
N LEU A 353 -16.15 11.11 11.05
CA LEU A 353 -15.55 10.61 9.83
C LEU A 353 -16.51 9.71 9.02
N ALA A 354 -16.39 9.75 7.69
CA ALA A 354 -17.09 8.87 6.79
C ALA A 354 -16.50 7.45 6.86
N ASN A 355 -17.36 6.43 6.89
CA ASN A 355 -16.93 5.07 6.57
C ASN A 355 -17.17 4.82 5.08
N PHE A 356 -16.10 4.63 4.31
CA PHE A 356 -16.19 4.28 2.89
C PHE A 356 -16.17 2.76 2.64
N ASN A 357 -16.12 1.93 3.69
CA ASN A 357 -16.39 0.50 3.60
C ASN A 357 -17.86 0.24 3.22
N ALA A 358 -18.14 -0.90 2.60
CA ALA A 358 -19.50 -1.32 2.24
C ALA A 358 -20.11 -2.21 3.33
N TRP A 359 -21.42 -2.11 3.52
CA TRP A 359 -22.19 -3.15 4.21
C TRP A 359 -22.76 -4.08 3.14
N VAL A 360 -22.61 -5.41 3.30
CA VAL A 360 -23.13 -6.40 2.33
C VAL A 360 -24.12 -7.35 3.01
N GLY A 361 -25.37 -7.26 2.59
CA GLY A 361 -26.43 -8.21 2.95
C GLY A 361 -26.66 -9.24 1.86
N SER A 362 -27.24 -10.38 2.23
CA SER A 362 -27.68 -11.39 1.27
C SER A 362 -28.88 -12.19 1.78
N ALA A 363 -29.70 -12.67 0.86
CA ALA A 363 -30.86 -13.51 1.13
C ALA A 363 -31.04 -14.55 0.03
N GLN A 364 -31.50 -15.74 0.39
CA GLN A 364 -31.72 -16.85 -0.54
C GLN A 364 -33.18 -17.30 -0.52
N ALA A 365 -33.66 -17.81 -1.64
CA ALA A 365 -35.01 -18.35 -1.75
C ALA A 365 -35.22 -19.55 -0.83
N SER A 366 -36.40 -19.62 -0.21
CA SER A 366 -36.79 -20.75 0.65
C SER A 366 -37.10 -22.03 -0.12
N SER A 367 -37.21 -21.95 -1.45
CA SER A 367 -37.45 -23.06 -2.36
C SER A 367 -36.25 -23.24 -3.29
N ALA A 368 -35.75 -24.47 -3.37
CA ALA A 368 -34.75 -24.83 -4.37
C ALA A 368 -35.35 -24.80 -5.77
N VAL A 369 -34.54 -24.37 -6.73
CA VAL A 369 -34.79 -24.40 -8.17
C VAL A 369 -33.84 -25.42 -8.83
N ASN A 370 -33.93 -25.58 -10.14
CA ASN A 370 -32.97 -26.34 -10.95
C ASN A 370 -33.00 -25.72 -12.34
N ALA A 371 -32.45 -24.51 -12.43
CA ALA A 371 -32.44 -23.72 -13.64
C ALA A 371 -31.04 -23.70 -14.24
N ILE A 372 -30.96 -23.76 -15.56
CA ILE A 372 -29.71 -23.80 -16.32
C ILE A 372 -29.83 -22.69 -17.38
N PRO A 373 -28.78 -21.87 -17.60
CA PRO A 373 -28.75 -20.90 -18.70
C PRO A 373 -29.05 -21.57 -20.06
N PRO A 374 -29.78 -20.89 -20.97
CA PRO A 374 -30.06 -21.45 -22.30
C PRO A 374 -28.82 -21.54 -23.20
N THR A 375 -27.76 -20.80 -22.85
CA THR A 375 -26.55 -20.57 -23.64
C THR A 375 -25.34 -20.84 -22.75
N THR A 376 -24.32 -21.52 -23.28
CA THR A 376 -23.00 -21.69 -22.65
C THR A 376 -22.13 -20.44 -22.83
N LEU A 377 -21.10 -20.28 -22.01
CA LEU A 377 -20.19 -19.14 -22.08
C LEU A 377 -19.42 -19.09 -23.42
N ASP A 378 -19.07 -20.24 -24.00
CA ASP A 378 -18.45 -20.37 -25.34
C ASP A 378 -19.32 -19.88 -26.50
N GLN A 379 -20.63 -19.77 -26.28
CA GLN A 379 -21.63 -19.27 -27.22
C GLN A 379 -22.07 -17.84 -26.93
N MET A 380 -21.70 -17.28 -25.77
CA MET A 380 -21.91 -15.87 -25.46
C MET A 380 -20.86 -15.01 -26.15
N GLN A 381 -21.30 -13.93 -26.76
CA GLN A 381 -20.42 -12.87 -27.25
C GLN A 381 -20.63 -11.62 -26.42
N CYS A 382 -19.72 -10.65 -26.55
CA CYS A 382 -20.04 -9.30 -26.12
C CYS A 382 -21.25 -8.78 -26.89
N VAL A 383 -22.21 -8.17 -26.21
CA VAL A 383 -23.45 -7.64 -26.82
C VAL A 383 -23.71 -6.17 -26.47
N ASN A 384 -22.96 -5.61 -25.53
CA ASN A 384 -22.88 -4.19 -25.22
C ASN A 384 -21.43 -3.87 -24.83
N GLY A 385 -20.88 -2.73 -25.26
CA GLY A 385 -19.48 -2.39 -25.02
C GLY A 385 -19.21 -0.89 -25.16
N THR A 386 -18.05 -0.47 -24.67
CA THR A 386 -17.61 0.93 -24.66
C THR A 386 -16.13 1.05 -24.99
N GLY A 387 -15.65 2.27 -25.21
CA GLY A 387 -14.28 2.59 -25.60
C GLY A 387 -13.87 3.95 -25.03
N ALA A 388 -12.57 4.15 -24.77
CA ALA A 388 -12.06 5.42 -24.28
C ALA A 388 -12.30 6.57 -25.30
N ALA A 389 -12.47 7.80 -24.82
CA ALA A 389 -12.57 9.01 -25.65
C ALA A 389 -13.52 8.88 -26.87
N ASN A 390 -12.98 8.88 -28.10
CA ASN A 390 -13.70 8.76 -29.38
C ASN A 390 -13.88 7.30 -29.85
N PHE A 391 -13.29 6.30 -29.17
CA PHE A 391 -13.63 4.89 -29.39
C PHE A 391 -15.04 4.55 -28.91
N ALA A 392 -15.61 5.30 -27.95
CA ALA A 392 -16.89 4.99 -27.30
C ALA A 392 -18.00 4.55 -28.27
N GLY A 393 -18.34 5.39 -29.27
CA GLY A 393 -19.39 5.08 -30.24
C GLY A 393 -19.01 4.00 -31.27
N LEU A 394 -17.71 3.81 -31.56
CA LEU A 394 -17.22 2.71 -32.38
C LEU A 394 -17.43 1.39 -31.64
N CYS A 395 -16.93 1.28 -30.40
CA CYS A 395 -17.09 0.11 -29.54
C CYS A 395 -18.56 -0.20 -29.25
N GLU A 396 -19.40 0.81 -28.98
CA GLU A 396 -20.85 0.61 -28.82
C GLU A 396 -21.44 -0.08 -30.06
N TYR A 397 -21.13 0.40 -31.26
CA TYR A 397 -21.63 -0.17 -32.50
C TYR A 397 -21.03 -1.55 -32.81
N ALA A 398 -19.72 -1.71 -32.63
CA ALA A 398 -18.95 -2.89 -33.00
C ALA A 398 -19.22 -4.08 -32.06
N CYS A 399 -19.21 -3.85 -30.74
CA CYS A 399 -19.43 -4.88 -29.73
C CYS A 399 -20.86 -5.42 -29.79
N GLN A 400 -21.88 -4.60 -30.08
CA GLN A 400 -23.26 -5.06 -30.36
C GLN A 400 -23.39 -6.04 -31.55
N ARG A 401 -22.31 -6.25 -32.32
CA ARG A 401 -22.23 -7.03 -33.56
C ARG A 401 -21.12 -8.09 -33.51
N GLY A 402 -20.67 -8.47 -32.31
CA GLY A 402 -19.67 -9.53 -32.11
C GLY A 402 -18.21 -9.12 -32.41
N TYR A 403 -17.94 -7.89 -32.84
CA TYR A 403 -16.59 -7.39 -33.04
C TYR A 403 -16.20 -6.41 -31.93
N CYS A 404 -15.75 -6.96 -30.81
CA CYS A 404 -15.28 -6.18 -29.66
C CYS A 404 -13.77 -6.40 -29.47
N PRO A 405 -12.89 -5.56 -30.02
CA PRO A 405 -11.45 -5.74 -29.85
C PRO A 405 -10.99 -5.29 -28.45
N VAL A 406 -10.56 -6.23 -27.60
CA VAL A 406 -10.05 -5.97 -26.23
C VAL A 406 -8.94 -4.91 -26.15
N SER A 407 -8.21 -4.70 -27.24
CA SER A 407 -7.16 -3.68 -27.37
C SER A 407 -7.68 -2.24 -27.55
N ALA A 408 -9.00 -2.03 -27.60
CA ALA A 408 -9.63 -0.72 -27.76
C ALA A 408 -11.02 -0.59 -27.11
N CYS A 409 -11.70 -1.71 -26.82
CA CYS A 409 -13.05 -1.76 -26.28
C CYS A 409 -13.12 -2.60 -25.01
N THR A 410 -13.88 -2.12 -24.02
CA THR A 410 -14.30 -2.87 -22.82
C THR A 410 -15.70 -3.44 -23.07
N CYS A 411 -15.92 -4.71 -22.70
CA CYS A 411 -17.25 -5.32 -22.78
C CYS A 411 -18.08 -5.00 -21.53
N LEU A 412 -19.32 -4.54 -21.73
CA LEU A 412 -20.23 -4.15 -20.64
C LEU A 412 -21.39 -5.14 -20.44
N ASP A 413 -21.72 -5.97 -21.43
CA ASP A 413 -22.70 -7.05 -21.27
C ASP A 413 -22.45 -8.20 -22.26
N MET A 414 -22.78 -9.43 -21.86
CA MET A 414 -22.60 -10.66 -22.67
C MET A 414 -23.93 -11.38 -22.91
N GLY A 415 -24.10 -11.99 -24.09
CA GLY A 415 -25.36 -12.64 -24.46
C GLY A 415 -25.32 -13.40 -25.79
N GLU A 416 -26.50 -13.80 -26.29
CA GLU A 416 -26.65 -14.53 -27.56
C GLU A 416 -26.04 -13.78 -28.76
N ASP A 417 -25.44 -14.54 -29.70
CA ASP A 417 -24.90 -14.03 -30.96
C ASP A 417 -25.96 -13.27 -31.80
N LYS A 418 -25.58 -12.11 -32.32
CA LYS A 418 -26.47 -11.18 -33.02
C LYS A 418 -26.15 -11.15 -34.50
N LEU A 419 -27.03 -11.76 -35.29
CA LEU A 419 -26.92 -11.89 -36.75
C LEU A 419 -26.48 -10.57 -37.42
N LEU A 420 -25.25 -10.57 -37.95
CA LEU A 420 -24.68 -9.45 -38.69
C LEU A 420 -25.59 -9.04 -39.86
N PRO A 421 -25.80 -7.73 -40.08
CA PRO A 421 -26.42 -7.24 -41.32
C PRO A 421 -25.49 -7.52 -42.52
N ASN A 422 -26.00 -7.39 -43.74
CA ASN A 422 -25.14 -7.52 -44.92
C ASN A 422 -24.11 -6.38 -44.96
N ALA A 423 -22.83 -6.73 -45.11
CA ALA A 423 -21.75 -5.79 -45.39
C ALA A 423 -22.06 -4.91 -46.62
N THR A 424 -21.68 -3.64 -46.55
CA THR A 424 -21.97 -2.62 -47.56
C THR A 424 -20.85 -2.47 -48.60
N GLY A 425 -19.65 -2.95 -48.29
CA GLY A 425 -18.42 -2.78 -49.07
C GLY A 425 -17.71 -1.44 -48.81
N VAL A 426 -18.08 -0.70 -47.76
CA VAL A 426 -17.53 0.63 -47.46
C VAL A 426 -16.31 0.52 -46.53
N GLN A 427 -15.12 0.50 -47.15
CA GLN A 427 -13.86 0.51 -46.41
C GLN A 427 -13.67 1.83 -45.66
N GLY A 428 -13.69 1.77 -44.33
CA GLY A 428 -13.24 2.86 -43.47
C GLY A 428 -11.75 2.79 -43.13
N TYR A 429 -11.20 3.93 -42.74
CA TYR A 429 -9.83 4.15 -42.24
C TYR A 429 -9.90 5.14 -41.06
N PRO A 430 -8.89 5.18 -40.18
CA PRO A 430 -8.78 6.23 -39.16
C PRO A 430 -8.67 7.63 -39.78
N LEU A 431 -9.24 8.63 -39.10
CA LEU A 431 -9.13 10.04 -39.46
C LEU A 431 -7.66 10.53 -39.39
N GLU A 432 -7.30 11.53 -40.21
CA GLU A 432 -5.95 12.09 -40.23
C GLU A 432 -5.52 12.59 -38.83
N GLY A 433 -4.41 12.04 -38.32
CA GLY A 433 -3.89 12.31 -36.98
C GLY A 433 -4.13 11.21 -35.95
N LEU A 434 -5.09 10.31 -36.19
CA LEU A 434 -5.31 9.10 -35.37
C LEU A 434 -4.32 7.98 -35.73
N ASP A 435 -4.16 7.02 -34.83
CA ASP A 435 -3.18 5.93 -34.96
C ASP A 435 -3.78 4.60 -35.48
N ALA A 436 -2.98 3.54 -35.44
CA ALA A 436 -3.35 2.22 -35.94
C ALA A 436 -4.49 1.54 -35.15
N SER A 437 -4.64 1.82 -33.86
CA SER A 437 -5.67 1.26 -32.96
C SER A 437 -7.09 1.33 -33.55
N TYR A 438 -7.48 2.47 -34.11
CA TYR A 438 -8.77 2.73 -34.76
C TYR A 438 -9.01 1.91 -36.04
N SER A 439 -7.96 1.32 -36.65
CA SER A 439 -8.05 0.76 -38.01
C SER A 439 -9.02 -0.42 -38.12
N GLY A 440 -9.05 -1.29 -37.10
CA GLY A 440 -9.96 -2.43 -37.08
C GLY A 440 -11.42 -2.00 -36.96
N LEU A 441 -11.70 -1.11 -35.99
CA LEU A 441 -13.05 -0.56 -35.75
C LEU A 441 -13.56 0.23 -36.96
N CYS A 442 -12.80 1.21 -37.46
CA CYS A 442 -13.19 1.95 -38.66
C CYS A 442 -13.37 1.05 -39.89
N SER A 443 -12.59 -0.03 -40.03
CA SER A 443 -12.79 -0.98 -41.13
C SER A 443 -14.07 -1.81 -40.98
N PHE A 444 -14.49 -2.13 -39.76
CA PHE A 444 -15.69 -2.94 -39.48
C PHE A 444 -16.95 -2.07 -39.50
N ASP A 445 -16.97 -1.00 -38.71
CA ASP A 445 -18.15 -0.16 -38.50
C ASP A 445 -18.61 0.51 -39.79
N CYS A 446 -17.67 1.07 -40.56
CA CYS A 446 -18.00 1.69 -41.84
C CYS A 446 -18.57 0.67 -42.84
N ASP A 447 -18.08 -0.57 -42.83
CA ASP A 447 -18.58 -1.64 -43.71
C ASP A 447 -20.01 -2.07 -43.33
N TYR A 448 -20.39 -2.01 -42.06
CA TYR A 448 -21.78 -2.24 -41.62
C TYR A 448 -22.66 -0.98 -41.57
N GLY A 449 -22.09 0.19 -41.92
CA GLY A 449 -22.83 1.43 -42.17
C GLY A 449 -22.78 2.49 -41.07
N TYR A 450 -21.90 2.35 -40.07
CA TYR A 450 -21.60 3.38 -39.08
C TYR A 450 -20.19 3.93 -39.32
N CYS A 451 -20.09 5.09 -39.94
CA CYS A 451 -18.80 5.70 -40.29
C CYS A 451 -18.77 7.14 -39.74
N PRO A 452 -18.44 7.33 -38.44
CA PRO A 452 -18.50 8.64 -37.81
C PRO A 452 -17.31 9.52 -38.22
N ASP A 453 -17.57 10.66 -38.86
CA ASP A 453 -16.57 11.64 -39.32
C ASP A 453 -15.62 12.17 -38.21
N SER A 454 -15.93 11.91 -36.94
CA SER A 454 -15.10 12.24 -35.76
C SER A 454 -13.98 11.24 -35.46
N ALA A 455 -13.98 10.06 -36.10
CA ALA A 455 -12.97 9.02 -35.89
C ALA A 455 -12.58 8.28 -37.18
N CYS A 456 -13.50 8.15 -38.13
CA CYS A 456 -13.31 7.36 -39.35
C CYS A 456 -13.52 8.19 -40.63
N THR A 457 -12.94 7.72 -41.73
CA THR A 457 -13.03 8.31 -43.06
C THR A 457 -12.94 7.22 -44.13
N THR A 458 -13.48 7.46 -45.33
CA THR A 458 -13.32 6.55 -46.49
C THR A 458 -12.03 6.81 -47.29
N VAL A 459 -11.20 7.78 -46.86
CA VAL A 459 -9.93 8.14 -47.51
C VAL A 459 -8.77 7.87 -46.55
N SER A 460 -7.92 6.91 -46.89
CA SER A 460 -6.72 6.56 -46.11
C SER A 460 -5.76 7.76 -45.99
N ALA A 461 -5.35 8.05 -44.75
CA ALA A 461 -4.31 9.02 -44.40
C ALA A 461 -3.12 8.31 -43.72
N PRO A 462 -1.94 8.95 -43.62
CA PRO A 462 -0.85 8.45 -42.78
C PRO A 462 -1.28 8.40 -41.31
N LEU A 463 -1.17 7.22 -40.70
CA LEU A 463 -1.45 7.01 -39.28
C LEU A 463 -0.40 7.73 -38.42
N SER A 464 -0.82 8.26 -37.28
CA SER A 464 0.12 8.74 -36.26
C SER A 464 0.78 7.57 -35.51
N THR A 465 1.79 7.88 -34.71
CA THR A 465 2.38 6.92 -33.76
C THR A 465 2.39 7.62 -32.40
N PRO A 466 1.51 7.21 -31.47
CA PRO A 466 1.34 7.93 -30.23
C PRO A 466 2.51 7.61 -29.28
N THR A 467 2.91 8.59 -28.48
CA THR A 467 4.01 8.44 -27.50
C THR A 467 3.54 7.95 -26.13
N VAL A 468 2.22 7.80 -25.97
CA VAL A 468 1.47 7.37 -24.78
C VAL A 468 0.26 6.60 -25.32
N SER A 469 -0.21 5.55 -24.65
CA SER A 469 -1.44 4.88 -25.08
C SER A 469 -2.65 5.79 -24.90
N ASP A 470 -3.58 5.83 -25.87
CA ASP A 470 -4.89 6.51 -25.75
C ASP A 470 -5.72 5.97 -24.56
N PHE A 471 -5.41 4.75 -24.12
CA PHE A 471 -6.05 4.07 -22.99
C PHE A 471 -5.29 4.24 -21.65
N ALA A 472 -4.16 4.95 -21.63
CA ALA A 472 -3.42 5.19 -20.39
C ALA A 472 -4.03 6.39 -19.63
N PRO A 473 -4.40 6.25 -18.34
CA PRO A 473 -4.95 7.36 -17.58
C PRO A 473 -3.91 8.47 -17.37
N PRO A 474 -4.33 9.75 -17.35
CA PRO A 474 -3.42 10.88 -17.21
C PRO A 474 -2.91 11.00 -15.77
N ALA A 475 -1.61 11.20 -15.58
CA ALA A 475 -1.02 11.55 -14.30
C ALA A 475 -0.94 13.08 -14.12
N CYS A 476 -0.59 13.54 -12.90
CA CYS A 476 -0.14 14.91 -12.75
C CYS A 476 1.26 15.08 -13.35
N ILE A 477 1.49 16.17 -14.08
CA ILE A 477 2.80 16.53 -14.64
C ILE A 477 3.31 17.89 -14.17
N LYS A 478 2.55 18.59 -13.31
CA LYS A 478 2.89 19.90 -12.73
C LYS A 478 1.91 20.28 -11.63
N GLY A 479 2.40 20.71 -10.47
CA GLY A 479 1.56 21.13 -9.36
C GLY A 479 2.08 22.36 -8.64
N SER A 480 1.28 22.84 -7.69
CA SER A 480 1.59 23.96 -6.80
C SER A 480 1.14 23.66 -5.38
N GLY A 481 1.80 24.27 -4.40
CA GLY A 481 1.42 24.23 -2.98
C GLY A 481 1.74 25.57 -2.32
N GLU A 482 1.24 25.80 -1.12
CA GLU A 482 1.47 27.04 -0.39
C GLU A 482 2.71 26.97 0.53
N GLY A 483 3.27 28.13 0.88
CA GLY A 483 4.41 28.22 1.80
C GLY A 483 5.58 27.31 1.42
N ASN A 484 5.95 26.40 2.34
CA ASN A 484 7.07 25.48 2.14
C ASN A 484 6.72 24.29 1.23
N LEU A 485 5.43 24.02 0.95
CA LEU A 485 5.00 23.02 -0.04
C LEU A 485 5.23 23.47 -1.48
N ALA A 486 5.36 24.79 -1.74
CA ALA A 486 5.47 25.35 -3.09
C ALA A 486 6.59 24.70 -3.93
N GLY A 487 7.74 24.44 -3.31
CA GLY A 487 8.86 23.75 -3.95
C GLY A 487 8.61 22.25 -4.12
N LEU A 488 8.06 21.58 -3.10
CA LEU A 488 7.78 20.14 -3.10
C LEU A 488 6.73 19.78 -4.14
N CYS A 489 5.59 20.47 -4.19
CA CYS A 489 4.53 20.22 -5.16
C CYS A 489 4.99 20.52 -6.60
N SER A 490 5.74 21.61 -6.81
CA SER A 490 6.31 21.94 -8.13
C SER A 490 7.27 20.86 -8.65
N TYR A 491 7.95 20.14 -7.74
CA TYR A 491 8.85 19.05 -8.07
C TYR A 491 8.16 17.68 -8.18
N ALA A 492 7.45 17.24 -7.14
CA ALA A 492 6.91 15.89 -7.03
C ALA A 492 5.76 15.65 -8.01
N CYS A 493 4.84 16.63 -8.15
CA CYS A 493 3.77 16.58 -9.14
C CYS A 493 4.29 16.62 -10.59
N GLY A 494 5.57 16.94 -10.82
CA GLY A 494 6.25 16.77 -12.11
C GLY A 494 6.53 15.31 -12.49
N TYR A 495 6.32 14.38 -11.55
CA TYR A 495 6.62 12.95 -11.69
C TYR A 495 5.46 12.06 -11.19
N GLY A 496 4.21 12.51 -11.35
CA GLY A 496 2.99 11.80 -10.95
C GLY A 496 2.61 11.94 -9.47
N PHE A 497 3.57 11.96 -8.55
CA PHE A 497 3.31 12.02 -7.10
C PHE A 497 2.80 13.40 -6.67
N CYS A 498 1.48 13.55 -6.58
CA CYS A 498 0.82 14.82 -6.28
C CYS A 498 -0.35 14.64 -5.29
N PRO A 499 -0.08 14.44 -3.97
CA PRO A 499 -1.13 14.20 -2.99
C PRO A 499 -2.04 15.41 -2.83
N MET A 500 -3.36 15.25 -3.00
CA MET A 500 -4.31 16.36 -3.06
C MET A 500 -4.45 17.12 -1.74
N ASN A 501 -4.20 16.45 -0.62
CA ASN A 501 -4.16 17.04 0.72
C ASN A 501 -3.00 18.03 0.94
N ALA A 502 -2.02 18.05 0.02
CA ALA A 502 -0.82 18.90 0.10
C ALA A 502 -0.59 19.75 -1.15
N CYS A 503 -1.02 19.29 -2.32
CA CYS A 503 -0.68 19.85 -3.62
C CYS A 503 -1.89 19.98 -4.54
N THR A 504 -2.03 21.13 -5.19
CA THR A 504 -2.96 21.30 -6.32
C THR A 504 -2.28 20.84 -7.61
N CYS A 505 -2.84 19.85 -8.30
CA CYS A 505 -2.40 19.53 -9.66
C CYS A 505 -2.86 20.61 -10.65
N THR A 506 -1.93 21.19 -11.41
CA THR A 506 -2.16 22.32 -12.31
C THR A 506 -2.11 21.95 -13.80
N GLU A 507 -1.49 20.81 -14.13
CA GLU A 507 -1.36 20.32 -15.50
C GLU A 507 -1.33 18.78 -15.46
N LYS A 508 -2.17 18.13 -16.29
CA LYS A 508 -2.34 16.68 -16.38
C LYS A 508 -1.78 16.18 -17.71
N GLY A 509 -1.22 14.97 -17.76
CA GLY A 509 -0.64 14.41 -18.97
C GLY A 509 0.04 13.05 -18.77
N ALA A 510 1.02 12.75 -19.62
CA ALA A 510 1.77 11.49 -19.60
C ALA A 510 2.52 11.29 -18.27
N LEU A 511 2.43 10.09 -17.67
CA LEU A 511 3.18 9.78 -16.46
C LEU A 511 4.70 9.76 -16.73
N VAL A 512 5.44 10.69 -16.12
CA VAL A 512 6.91 10.73 -16.15
C VAL A 512 7.47 10.08 -14.89
N VAL A 513 7.65 8.76 -14.89
CA VAL A 513 8.22 8.05 -13.74
C VAL A 513 9.67 8.46 -13.51
N LYS A 514 9.97 8.95 -12.29
CA LYS A 514 11.34 9.15 -11.82
C LYS A 514 11.66 8.17 -10.70
N ASN A 515 12.62 7.28 -10.96
CA ASN A 515 13.10 6.33 -9.95
C ASN A 515 13.93 7.05 -8.87
N PRO A 516 13.98 6.51 -7.64
CA PRO A 516 14.95 6.94 -6.62
C PRO A 516 16.38 6.95 -7.16
N THR A 517 17.12 8.02 -6.87
CA THR A 517 18.53 8.21 -7.27
C THR A 517 19.49 8.05 -6.09
N SER A 518 18.97 7.91 -4.89
CA SER A 518 19.70 7.71 -3.64
C SER A 518 18.80 7.03 -2.60
N THR A 519 19.40 6.50 -1.54
CA THR A 519 18.67 6.03 -0.35
C THR A 519 18.35 7.16 0.63
N VAL A 520 18.66 8.43 0.32
CA VAL A 520 18.45 9.55 1.26
C VAL A 520 16.97 9.82 1.38
N GLU A 521 16.39 9.54 2.54
CA GLU A 521 15.00 9.84 2.82
C GLU A 521 14.83 11.29 3.30
N GLY A 522 13.59 11.72 3.37
CA GLY A 522 13.22 13.03 3.84
C GLY A 522 12.11 12.92 4.86
N VAL A 523 12.30 13.56 6.01
CA VAL A 523 11.24 13.83 6.99
C VAL A 523 10.94 15.33 6.99
N PRO A 524 9.78 15.78 7.48
CA PRO A 524 9.52 17.21 7.66
C PRO A 524 10.50 17.83 8.67
N THR A 525 10.61 19.16 8.69
CA THR A 525 11.12 19.82 9.90
C THR A 525 10.07 19.78 11.02
N SER A 526 10.49 19.89 12.28
CA SER A 526 9.61 19.83 13.46
C SER A 526 8.64 21.01 13.63
N THR A 527 8.40 21.77 12.56
CA THR A 527 7.44 22.87 12.45
C THR A 527 6.37 22.61 11.38
N GLU A 528 6.53 21.56 10.58
CA GLU A 528 5.63 21.16 9.51
C GLU A 528 4.84 19.91 9.90
N ASP A 529 3.72 19.65 9.22
CA ASP A 529 2.85 18.50 9.50
C ASP A 529 3.35 17.22 8.81
N GLU A 530 3.54 16.15 9.58
CA GLU A 530 4.02 14.85 9.07
C GLU A 530 3.07 14.22 8.04
N ALA A 531 1.75 14.34 8.22
CA ALA A 531 0.78 13.77 7.29
C ALA A 531 0.75 14.50 5.93
N ILE A 532 1.12 15.78 5.92
CA ILE A 532 1.13 16.62 4.71
C ILE A 532 2.49 16.61 4.02
N TYR A 533 3.58 16.71 4.78
CA TYR A 533 4.95 16.84 4.25
C TYR A 533 5.73 15.53 4.21
N GLY A 534 5.48 14.57 5.11
CA GLY A 534 6.26 13.33 5.22
C GLY A 534 6.35 12.55 3.90
N PRO A 535 5.22 12.23 3.25
CA PRO A 535 5.21 11.54 1.95
C PRO A 535 5.93 12.33 0.84
N LEU A 536 5.75 13.66 0.79
CA LEU A 536 6.41 14.54 -0.19
C LEU A 536 7.93 14.63 0.04
N CYS A 537 8.37 14.72 1.29
CA CYS A 537 9.78 14.73 1.67
C CYS A 537 10.45 13.39 1.34
N SER A 538 9.82 12.27 1.73
CA SER A 538 10.31 10.92 1.42
C SER A 538 10.45 10.71 -0.09
N PHE A 539 9.40 11.00 -0.87
CA PHE A 539 9.42 10.89 -2.33
C PHE A 539 10.52 11.77 -2.96
N SER A 540 10.62 13.03 -2.53
CA SER A 540 11.46 14.03 -3.20
C SER A 540 12.95 13.89 -2.86
N CYS A 541 13.28 13.65 -1.59
CA CYS A 541 14.66 13.57 -1.12
C CYS A 541 15.40 12.37 -1.75
N GLN A 542 14.74 11.21 -1.83
CA GLN A 542 15.28 10.01 -2.50
C GLN A 542 15.66 10.28 -3.97
N ARG A 543 14.93 11.20 -4.62
CA ARG A 543 15.06 11.60 -6.04
C ARG A 543 15.96 12.82 -6.24
N GLY A 544 16.65 13.28 -5.19
CA GLY A 544 17.64 14.36 -5.22
C GLY A 544 17.10 15.78 -4.97
N TYR A 545 15.88 15.93 -4.46
CA TYR A 545 15.30 17.23 -4.12
C TYR A 545 14.82 17.26 -2.66
N CYS A 546 15.61 17.85 -1.78
CA CYS A 546 15.35 17.89 -0.34
C CYS A 546 15.43 19.33 0.18
N PRO A 547 14.37 20.14 0.00
CA PRO A 547 14.41 21.58 0.27
C PRO A 547 14.25 21.90 1.75
N SER A 548 15.23 22.58 2.35
CA SER A 548 15.07 23.26 3.63
C SER A 548 14.32 24.58 3.42
N PRO A 549 13.36 24.99 4.30
CA PRO A 549 13.04 24.40 5.59
C PRO A 549 11.92 23.35 5.58
N ALA A 550 11.37 22.94 4.43
CA ALA A 550 10.30 21.94 4.38
C ALA A 550 10.76 20.57 4.91
N CYS A 551 11.88 20.06 4.40
CA CYS A 551 12.40 18.73 4.69
C CYS A 551 13.78 18.77 5.37
N VAL A 552 14.03 17.78 6.22
CA VAL A 552 15.37 17.40 6.69
C VAL A 552 15.77 16.12 5.95
N PRO A 553 16.95 16.07 5.30
CA PRO A 553 17.46 14.81 4.77
C PRO A 553 17.81 13.88 5.93
N THR A 554 17.05 12.80 6.09
CA THR A 554 17.52 11.66 6.90
C THR A 554 18.54 10.91 6.07
N THR A 555 19.74 10.74 6.63
CA THR A 555 20.57 9.63 6.16
C THR A 555 19.84 8.35 6.55
N ALA A 556 19.18 7.72 5.60
CA ALA A 556 19.05 6.28 5.70
C ALA A 556 20.50 5.76 5.79
N SER A 557 20.86 5.23 6.95
CA SER A 557 21.77 4.08 6.95
C SER A 557 21.18 3.10 5.95
N ALA A 558 21.95 2.57 5.01
CA ALA A 558 21.43 1.65 4.01
C ALA A 558 20.82 0.43 4.73
N THR A 559 19.49 0.44 4.88
CA THR A 559 18.75 -0.43 5.79
C THR A 559 18.51 -1.80 5.16
N SER A 560 19.62 -2.50 4.94
CA SER A 560 19.75 -3.85 5.47
C SER A 560 19.70 -3.81 7.01
N SER A 561 18.58 -3.35 7.57
CA SER A 561 18.29 -3.33 9.01
C SER A 561 18.05 -4.76 9.47
N GLY A 562 19.14 -5.54 9.57
CA GLY A 562 19.13 -6.82 10.25
C GLY A 562 18.58 -6.63 11.66
N THR A 563 17.37 -7.15 11.88
CA THR A 563 16.71 -7.13 13.18
C THR A 563 17.58 -7.85 14.20
N SER A 564 17.46 -7.53 15.49
CA SER A 564 18.35 -8.10 16.50
C SER A 564 18.20 -9.64 16.55
N GLY A 565 19.23 -10.36 16.14
CA GLY A 565 19.23 -11.80 15.85
C GLY A 565 19.64 -12.17 14.41
N ALA A 566 19.72 -11.21 13.48
CA ALA A 566 20.00 -11.47 12.07
C ALA A 566 21.43 -11.98 11.79
N THR A 567 21.56 -12.82 10.76
CA THR A 567 22.84 -13.14 10.12
C THR A 567 23.00 -12.27 8.87
N ILE A 568 24.04 -11.43 8.83
CA ILE A 568 24.31 -10.51 7.71
C ILE A 568 25.51 -11.03 6.93
N THR A 569 25.30 -11.34 5.65
CA THR A 569 26.40 -11.66 4.71
C THR A 569 26.76 -10.42 3.92
N ILE A 570 28.04 -10.04 3.95
CA ILE A 570 28.57 -8.85 3.27
C ILE A 570 29.05 -9.22 1.86
N ASP A 571 28.74 -8.38 0.87
CA ASP A 571 29.09 -8.60 -0.53
C ASP A 571 30.60 -8.34 -0.79
N GLY A 572 31.17 -8.97 -1.82
CA GLY A 572 32.57 -8.79 -2.20
C GLY A 572 32.93 -7.38 -2.67
N SER A 573 31.96 -6.62 -3.19
CA SER A 573 32.14 -5.24 -3.65
C SER A 573 32.58 -4.26 -2.54
N ILE A 574 32.40 -4.61 -1.25
CA ILE A 574 32.89 -3.82 -0.11
C ILE A 574 34.42 -3.56 -0.18
N TRP A 575 35.19 -4.40 -0.87
CA TRP A 575 36.64 -4.21 -1.03
C TRP A 575 37.03 -3.20 -2.13
N GLU A 576 36.06 -2.69 -2.89
CA GLU A 576 36.25 -1.70 -3.95
C GLU A 576 36.00 -0.25 -3.48
N GLU A 577 35.34 -0.08 -2.32
CA GLU A 577 35.07 1.23 -1.70
C GLU A 577 36.34 1.93 -1.19
N GLU A 578 36.40 3.26 -1.27
CA GLU A 578 37.50 4.03 -0.67
C GLU A 578 37.44 4.07 0.86
N THR A 579 36.24 3.94 1.45
CA THR A 579 36.00 3.98 2.90
C THR A 579 34.96 2.92 3.33
N PRO A 580 35.30 1.61 3.25
CA PRO A 580 34.34 0.54 3.50
C PRO A 580 33.77 0.58 4.92
N ALA A 581 32.45 0.67 5.01
CA ALA A 581 31.70 0.76 6.26
C ALA A 581 30.61 -0.32 6.32
N VAL A 582 30.56 -1.04 7.45
CA VAL A 582 29.55 -2.08 7.71
C VAL A 582 28.95 -1.86 9.09
N THR A 583 27.62 -1.79 9.17
CA THR A 583 26.86 -1.60 10.41
C THR A 583 25.99 -2.83 10.71
N CYS A 584 25.65 -3.02 12.00
CA CYS A 584 24.70 -4.05 12.44
C CYS A 584 24.20 -3.74 13.87
N THR A 585 22.98 -4.19 14.19
CA THR A 585 22.34 -3.98 15.50
C THR A 585 22.45 -5.25 16.37
N PRO A 586 23.17 -5.25 17.51
CA PRO A 586 23.41 -6.46 18.30
C PRO A 586 22.16 -7.06 18.99
N PRO A 587 22.04 -8.39 19.13
CA PRO A 587 23.00 -9.40 18.66
C PRO A 587 22.90 -9.63 17.15
N CYS A 588 24.02 -9.99 16.51
CA CYS A 588 24.01 -10.43 15.11
C CYS A 588 25.29 -11.21 14.73
N ASP A 589 25.16 -11.99 13.65
CA ASP A 589 26.22 -12.79 13.07
C ASP A 589 26.69 -12.17 11.75
N MET A 590 27.93 -11.66 11.69
CA MET A 590 28.51 -11.11 10.46
C MET A 590 29.31 -12.17 9.70
N ILE A 591 28.97 -12.39 8.43
CA ILE A 591 29.72 -13.23 7.49
C ILE A 591 30.41 -12.34 6.45
N MET A 592 31.74 -12.28 6.50
CA MET A 592 32.54 -11.47 5.57
C MET A 592 32.80 -12.21 4.24
N PRO A 593 32.91 -11.49 3.09
CA PRO A 593 33.19 -12.09 1.80
C PRO A 593 34.62 -12.69 1.74
N PRO A 594 34.82 -13.80 1.02
CA PRO A 594 36.11 -14.50 0.99
C PRO A 594 37.09 -13.85 0.00
N LEU A 595 38.01 -13.00 0.49
CA LEU A 595 39.16 -12.52 -0.29
C LEU A 595 40.42 -12.28 0.57
N PRO A 596 41.63 -12.59 0.07
CA PRO A 596 42.87 -12.42 0.84
C PRO A 596 43.34 -10.95 0.86
N LEU A 597 43.11 -10.27 1.97
CA LEU A 597 43.68 -8.95 2.25
C LEU A 597 45.22 -9.01 2.24
N SER A 598 45.86 -8.07 1.55
CA SER A 598 47.33 -7.97 1.46
C SER A 598 47.97 -7.31 2.69
N THR A 599 47.21 -6.50 3.42
CA THR A 599 47.61 -5.80 4.66
C THR A 599 46.75 -6.23 5.86
N THR A 600 47.15 -5.82 7.07
CA THR A 600 46.45 -6.16 8.32
C THR A 600 45.28 -5.20 8.57
N THR A 601 44.05 -5.63 8.27
CA THR A 601 42.83 -4.83 8.51
C THR A 601 42.36 -4.94 9.96
N THR A 602 41.93 -3.81 10.52
CA THR A 602 41.26 -3.74 11.83
C THR A 602 39.82 -3.27 11.61
N ILE A 603 38.85 -4.07 12.05
CA ILE A 603 37.44 -3.65 12.13
C ILE A 603 37.24 -2.91 13.46
N SER A 604 36.61 -1.74 13.38
CA SER A 604 36.17 -0.91 14.49
C SER A 604 34.67 -0.66 14.37
N PHE A 605 33.92 -0.95 15.42
CA PHE A 605 32.50 -0.59 15.52
C PHE A 605 32.38 0.84 16.07
N PRO A 606 31.39 1.63 15.61
CA PRO A 606 31.04 2.88 16.27
C PRO A 606 30.40 2.60 17.63
N ASP A 607 30.35 3.61 18.50
CA ASP A 607 29.56 3.53 19.73
C ASP A 607 28.07 3.38 19.39
N SER A 608 27.37 2.47 20.08
CA SER A 608 25.97 2.20 19.80
C SER A 608 25.10 3.28 20.45
N VAL A 609 24.48 4.12 19.63
CA VAL A 609 23.47 5.07 20.08
C VAL A 609 22.12 4.34 20.13
N THR A 610 21.49 4.33 21.30
CA THR A 610 20.10 3.88 21.48
C THR A 610 19.25 5.03 21.96
N VAL A 611 18.00 5.12 21.52
CA VAL A 611 17.04 6.11 22.01
C VAL A 611 16.18 5.45 23.07
N PHE A 612 16.25 5.95 24.31
CA PHE A 612 15.28 5.64 25.34
C PHE A 612 14.07 6.55 25.14
N THR A 613 12.88 6.00 24.96
CA THR A 613 11.63 6.75 24.80
C THR A 613 10.67 6.51 25.96
N ASN A 614 10.24 7.60 26.62
CA ASN A 614 9.11 7.57 27.55
C ASN A 614 7.94 8.38 27.00
N ARG A 615 6.72 7.87 27.18
CA ARG A 615 5.46 8.51 26.77
C ARG A 615 4.77 9.10 28.00
N GLU A 616 4.33 10.35 27.93
CA GLU A 616 3.50 10.99 28.96
C GLU A 616 2.16 11.43 28.35
N THR A 617 1.05 11.05 28.96
CA THR A 617 -0.30 11.39 28.48
C THR A 617 -0.60 12.86 28.73
N VAL A 618 -0.95 13.60 27.68
CA VAL A 618 -1.41 14.99 27.79
C VAL A 618 -2.79 15.16 27.13
N THR A 619 -3.37 16.34 27.27
CA THR A 619 -4.59 16.72 26.53
C THR A 619 -4.21 17.76 25.49
N SER A 620 -4.31 17.39 24.20
CA SER A 620 -4.19 18.32 23.08
C SER A 620 -5.52 19.00 22.79
N THR A 621 -5.47 20.19 22.17
CA THR A 621 -6.65 20.92 21.69
C THR A 621 -6.44 21.38 20.26
N THR A 622 -7.36 21.02 19.36
CA THR A 622 -7.40 21.54 17.98
C THR A 622 -8.52 22.56 17.87
N THR A 623 -8.24 23.70 17.23
CA THR A 623 -9.25 24.72 16.87
C THR A 623 -9.55 24.58 15.38
N TYR A 624 -10.81 24.34 15.03
CA TYR A 624 -11.27 24.23 13.65
C TYR A 624 -11.53 25.59 13.00
N ILE A 625 -11.63 25.63 11.67
CA ILE A 625 -11.82 26.85 10.87
C ILE A 625 -13.13 27.57 11.22
N ASN A 626 -14.14 26.86 11.72
CA ASN A 626 -15.40 27.42 12.20
C ASN A 626 -15.31 28.05 13.62
N GLY A 627 -14.17 27.91 14.32
CA GLY A 627 -13.93 28.42 15.66
C GLY A 627 -14.15 27.42 16.81
N ASP A 628 -14.63 26.19 16.52
CA ASP A 628 -14.81 25.17 17.57
C ASP A 628 -13.47 24.61 18.07
N VAL A 629 -13.37 24.36 19.38
CA VAL A 629 -12.17 23.82 20.02
C VAL A 629 -12.46 22.44 20.60
N GLN A 630 -11.88 21.39 20.01
CA GLN A 630 -12.01 20.01 20.50
C GLN A 630 -10.78 19.60 21.31
N SER A 631 -11.02 18.99 22.47
CA SER A 631 -9.97 18.44 23.34
C SER A 631 -9.89 16.92 23.20
N TYR A 632 -8.69 16.38 22.99
CA TYR A 632 -8.44 14.93 22.90
C TYR A 632 -7.19 14.55 23.71
N ARG A 633 -7.09 13.26 24.11
CA ARG A 633 -5.87 12.76 24.76
C ARG A 633 -4.84 12.40 23.71
N SER A 634 -3.61 12.84 23.93
CA SER A 634 -2.44 12.58 23.12
C SER A 634 -1.28 12.16 24.03
N PHE A 635 -0.11 11.86 23.46
CA PHE A 635 1.08 11.53 24.22
C PHE A 635 2.25 12.39 23.75
N ILE A 636 2.97 13.01 24.69
CA ILE A 636 4.30 13.57 24.39
C ILE A 636 5.31 12.44 24.51
N VAL A 637 6.11 12.25 23.46
CA VAL A 637 7.17 11.24 23.39
C VAL A 637 8.51 11.93 23.65
N TYR A 638 9.13 11.64 24.80
CA TYR A 638 10.44 12.16 25.14
C TYR A 638 11.52 11.17 24.71
N SER A 639 12.37 11.59 23.77
CA SER A 639 13.47 10.80 23.20
C SER A 639 14.81 11.17 23.81
N HIS A 640 15.42 10.24 24.55
CA HIS A 640 16.71 10.41 25.22
C HIS A 640 17.81 9.57 24.51
N PRO A 641 18.63 10.18 23.63
CA PRO A 641 19.74 9.47 22.98
C PRO A 641 20.82 9.12 24.01
N THR A 642 21.11 7.83 24.12
CA THR A 642 22.07 7.23 25.06
C THR A 642 23.18 6.54 24.28
N VAL A 643 24.43 6.92 24.53
CA VAL A 643 25.60 6.36 23.85
C VAL A 643 26.20 5.22 24.67
N ILE A 644 26.26 4.02 24.09
CA ILE A 644 26.87 2.82 24.67
C ILE A 644 28.23 2.61 23.99
N PRO A 645 29.36 2.91 24.66
CA PRO A 645 30.66 2.86 24.02
C PRO A 645 31.11 1.41 23.71
N ILE A 646 31.58 1.16 22.50
CA ILE A 646 32.03 -0.17 22.06
C ILE A 646 33.56 -0.19 21.93
N PRO A 647 34.29 -1.01 22.71
CA PRO A 647 35.76 -1.08 22.62
C PRO A 647 36.20 -1.69 21.27
N PRO A 648 36.93 -0.96 20.40
CA PRO A 648 37.24 -1.45 19.07
C PRO A 648 38.46 -2.37 19.05
N ARG A 649 38.31 -3.56 18.45
CA ARG A 649 39.27 -4.23 17.52
C ARG A 649 38.87 -5.68 17.24
N VAL A 650 38.60 -6.00 15.97
CA VAL A 650 38.89 -7.33 15.41
C VAL A 650 39.95 -7.17 14.34
N THR A 651 41.09 -7.85 14.51
CA THR A 651 42.26 -7.73 13.62
C THR A 651 42.45 -8.99 12.78
N PHE A 652 42.63 -8.81 11.46
CA PHE A 652 42.95 -9.85 10.49
C PHE A 652 44.35 -9.62 9.92
N SER A 653 45.16 -10.67 9.79
CA SER A 653 46.56 -10.60 9.34
C SER A 653 46.74 -11.29 7.98
N SER A 654 47.48 -10.66 7.07
CA SER A 654 47.69 -11.17 5.71
C SER A 654 48.65 -12.37 5.64
N GLY A 655 48.43 -13.27 4.68
CA GLY A 655 49.26 -14.45 4.43
C GLY A 655 48.67 -15.41 3.40
N SER A 656 49.53 -16.07 2.61
CA SER A 656 49.13 -16.90 1.45
C SER A 656 48.80 -18.37 1.82
N LEU A 657 48.00 -18.59 2.86
CA LEU A 657 47.60 -19.91 3.35
C LEU A 657 46.11 -19.94 3.70
N SER A 658 45.45 -21.07 3.43
CA SER A 658 44.00 -21.26 3.60
C SER A 658 43.54 -20.93 5.03
N TYR A 659 42.72 -19.88 5.17
CA TYR A 659 42.52 -19.21 6.45
C TYR A 659 41.30 -19.74 7.22
N THR A 660 41.49 -20.83 7.98
CA THR A 660 40.48 -21.32 8.94
C THR A 660 40.74 -20.77 10.33
N ARG A 661 40.27 -19.55 10.59
CA ARG A 661 40.20 -18.98 11.96
C ARG A 661 38.77 -19.12 12.50
N SER A 662 38.64 -19.61 13.72
CA SER A 662 37.35 -19.71 14.43
C SER A 662 36.65 -18.36 14.55
N SER A 663 35.31 -18.37 14.56
CA SER A 663 34.49 -17.18 14.76
C SER A 663 34.90 -16.41 16.03
N SER A 664 35.00 -15.09 15.92
CA SER A 664 35.36 -14.22 17.05
C SER A 664 34.10 -13.56 17.60
N GLU A 665 33.81 -13.79 18.88
CA GLU A 665 32.64 -13.26 19.57
C GLU A 665 33.01 -12.06 20.44
N VAL A 666 32.22 -10.99 20.35
CA VAL A 666 32.38 -9.73 21.10
C VAL A 666 31.13 -9.53 21.95
N VAL A 667 31.30 -9.46 23.26
CA VAL A 667 30.20 -9.21 24.20
C VAL A 667 30.01 -7.70 24.37
N VAL A 668 28.77 -7.23 24.25
CA VAL A 668 28.35 -5.83 24.27
C VAL A 668 27.40 -5.59 25.44
N GLY A 669 27.72 -4.60 26.27
CA GLY A 669 26.96 -4.23 27.47
C GLY A 669 27.37 -4.98 28.75
N GLY A 670 26.84 -4.50 29.87
CA GLY A 670 26.99 -5.11 31.20
C GLY A 670 25.63 -5.29 31.89
N THR A 671 25.60 -6.03 33.00
CA THR A 671 24.36 -6.33 33.73
C THR A 671 23.85 -5.14 34.54
N THR A 672 22.67 -4.63 34.20
CA THR A 672 21.90 -3.67 35.00
C THR A 672 20.71 -4.38 35.63
N SER A 673 20.60 -4.36 36.96
CA SER A 673 19.47 -4.96 37.69
C SER A 673 18.46 -3.90 38.12
N VAL A 674 17.17 -4.19 37.89
CA VAL A 674 16.05 -3.29 38.18
C VAL A 674 15.18 -3.90 39.29
N PRO A 675 14.81 -3.16 40.35
CA PRO A 675 13.89 -3.67 41.37
C PRO A 675 12.53 -4.02 40.75
N GLY A 676 12.15 -5.31 40.79
CA GLY A 676 10.91 -5.82 40.19
C GLY A 676 10.97 -6.06 38.67
N GLY A 677 12.12 -5.86 38.02
CA GLY A 677 12.33 -6.13 36.59
C GLY A 677 13.37 -7.23 36.33
N THR A 678 13.26 -7.90 35.18
CA THR A 678 14.21 -8.94 34.76
C THR A 678 15.58 -8.33 34.45
N THR A 679 16.65 -8.87 35.05
CA THR A 679 18.02 -8.47 34.70
C THR A 679 18.38 -9.05 33.33
N LEU A 680 18.64 -8.19 32.34
CA LEU A 680 19.03 -8.64 31.01
C LEU A 680 20.49 -9.13 31.01
N PRO A 681 20.80 -10.26 30.31
CA PRO A 681 22.17 -10.68 30.08
C PRO A 681 22.87 -9.77 29.06
N PRO A 682 24.21 -9.71 29.05
CA PRO A 682 24.97 -9.08 27.96
C PRO A 682 24.61 -9.70 26.59
N ARG A 683 24.59 -8.86 25.54
CA ARG A 683 24.39 -9.32 24.16
C ARG A 683 25.75 -9.67 23.54
N SER A 684 25.79 -10.51 22.51
CA SER A 684 27.03 -10.77 21.75
C SER A 684 26.87 -10.55 20.24
N VAL A 685 28.00 -10.23 19.60
CA VAL A 685 28.16 -10.09 18.15
C VAL A 685 29.20 -11.11 17.71
N LYS A 686 28.91 -11.91 16.69
CA LYS A 686 29.78 -13.00 16.26
C LYS A 686 30.25 -12.80 14.82
N VAL A 687 31.55 -12.58 14.65
CA VAL A 687 32.18 -12.38 13.34
C VAL A 687 32.73 -13.72 12.86
N THR A 688 32.18 -14.22 11.75
CA THR A 688 32.51 -15.53 11.16
C THR A 688 33.20 -15.34 9.80
N PRO A 689 34.49 -15.70 9.65
CA PRO A 689 35.16 -15.70 8.35
C PRO A 689 34.59 -16.80 7.44
N ASN A 690 34.30 -16.47 6.18
CA ASN A 690 33.90 -17.46 5.18
C ASN A 690 35.14 -18.27 4.70
N VAL A 691 34.96 -19.57 4.43
CA VAL A 691 36.06 -20.51 4.15
C VAL A 691 36.16 -20.79 2.64
N TYR A 692 37.30 -20.43 2.05
CA TYR A 692 37.54 -20.57 0.60
C TYR A 692 38.02 -21.98 0.20
N PRO A 693 37.38 -22.66 -0.77
CA PRO A 693 37.83 -23.95 -1.30
C PRO A 693 38.91 -23.79 -2.39
N THR A 694 40.11 -24.33 -2.17
CA THR A 694 41.22 -24.25 -3.13
C THR A 694 41.23 -25.38 -4.14
N ILE A 695 40.72 -25.14 -5.36
CA ILE A 695 41.19 -25.80 -6.59
C ILE A 695 41.27 -24.74 -7.70
N THR A 696 42.46 -24.54 -8.26
CA THR A 696 42.70 -23.78 -9.50
C THR A 696 43.58 -24.61 -10.43
N ASP A 697 43.12 -24.89 -11.65
CA ASP A 697 43.83 -25.71 -12.64
C ASP A 697 44.98 -24.94 -13.34
N SER A 698 45.71 -24.11 -12.59
CA SER A 698 46.84 -23.33 -13.12
C SER A 698 47.85 -22.96 -12.01
N PRO A 699 49.12 -23.40 -12.11
CA PRO A 699 50.16 -23.06 -11.13
C PRO A 699 50.72 -21.65 -11.39
N GLY A 700 49.96 -20.63 -10.99
CA GLY A 700 50.37 -19.23 -11.01
C GLY A 700 49.67 -18.41 -9.91
N PRO A 701 50.28 -17.32 -9.42
CA PRO A 701 49.61 -16.39 -8.53
C PRO A 701 48.48 -15.65 -9.27
N ASP A 702 47.39 -15.37 -8.56
CA ASP A 702 46.24 -14.64 -9.10
C ASP A 702 46.66 -13.24 -9.60
N PRO A 703 46.34 -12.84 -10.85
CA PRO A 703 46.75 -11.56 -11.41
C PRO A 703 46.02 -10.35 -10.80
N THR A 704 45.01 -10.56 -9.96
CA THR A 704 44.07 -9.55 -9.47
C THR A 704 44.32 -9.11 -8.01
N ILE A 705 45.51 -9.41 -7.46
CA ILE A 705 45.91 -8.96 -6.12
C ILE A 705 46.01 -7.41 -6.07
N ASN A 706 45.19 -6.79 -5.24
CA ASN A 706 45.23 -5.34 -4.99
C ASN A 706 46.57 -4.93 -4.33
N SER A 707 47.35 -4.12 -5.05
CA SER A 707 48.71 -3.70 -4.70
C SER A 707 48.79 -2.34 -3.98
N LYS A 708 47.65 -1.69 -3.70
CA LYS A 708 47.60 -0.40 -2.98
C LYS A 708 47.87 -0.58 -1.48
N SER A 709 48.70 0.27 -0.89
CA SER A 709 48.94 0.28 0.56
C SER A 709 47.86 1.07 1.30
N THR A 710 47.08 0.42 2.14
CA THR A 710 46.06 1.05 2.98
C THR A 710 46.62 1.51 4.34
N SER A 711 46.32 2.75 4.72
CA SER A 711 46.59 3.27 6.08
C SER A 711 45.58 4.35 6.46
N VAL A 712 44.79 4.12 7.51
CA VAL A 712 43.75 5.05 7.98
C VAL A 712 44.30 5.95 9.08
N LYS A 713 43.91 7.23 9.06
CA LYS A 713 44.02 8.16 10.18
C LYS A 713 42.66 8.79 10.46
N SER A 714 42.36 9.01 11.74
CA SER A 714 41.21 9.80 12.19
C SER A 714 41.42 11.29 11.96
N SER A 715 40.40 11.99 11.48
CA SER A 715 40.31 13.45 11.49
C SER A 715 38.89 13.87 11.89
N GLY A 716 38.79 14.73 12.90
CA GLY A 716 37.56 15.05 13.62
C GLY A 716 37.93 15.27 15.09
N ASP A 717 37.88 16.53 15.54
CA ASP A 717 38.57 16.95 16.76
C ASP A 717 37.92 16.48 18.06
N ALA A 718 38.74 16.39 19.11
CA ALA A 718 38.30 15.92 20.42
C ALA A 718 37.35 16.91 21.10
N GLY A 719 36.24 16.39 21.64
CA GLY A 719 35.40 17.11 22.58
C GLY A 719 36.15 17.55 23.85
N PRO A 720 35.66 18.58 24.57
CA PRO A 720 36.38 19.16 25.69
C PRO A 720 36.59 18.17 26.86
N PRO A 721 37.80 18.06 27.44
CA PRO A 721 38.04 17.18 28.58
C PRO A 721 37.29 17.63 29.84
N CYS A 722 36.66 16.70 30.58
CA CYS A 722 36.15 16.98 31.93
C CYS A 722 37.33 17.19 32.90
N THR A 723 37.68 18.44 33.18
CA THR A 723 38.84 18.79 34.03
C THR A 723 38.52 18.89 35.52
N THR A 724 37.25 18.96 35.92
CA THR A 724 36.81 18.85 37.33
C THR A 724 35.35 18.41 37.47
N SER A 725 35.01 17.82 38.62
CA SER A 725 33.63 17.61 39.11
C SER A 725 32.70 16.70 38.31
N CYS A 726 33.24 15.77 37.52
CA CYS A 726 32.48 14.61 37.02
C CYS A 726 32.14 13.62 38.16
N GLY A 727 31.15 13.96 39.00
CA GLY A 727 30.54 13.10 40.03
C GLY A 727 30.71 13.59 41.48
N GLY A 728 29.61 13.97 42.13
CA GLY A 728 29.55 14.35 43.55
C GLY A 728 28.11 14.70 43.98
N GLY A 729 27.66 14.23 45.15
CA GLY A 729 26.26 14.32 45.58
C GLY A 729 25.84 15.67 46.22
N CYS A 730 24.54 15.95 46.19
CA CYS A 730 23.93 17.20 46.68
C CYS A 730 24.03 17.39 48.21
N VAL A 731 24.36 18.60 48.68
CA VAL A 731 24.20 19.00 50.09
C VAL A 731 23.78 20.49 50.23
N SER A 732 22.77 20.73 51.07
CA SER A 732 22.41 21.99 51.79
C SER A 732 22.28 23.35 51.05
N HIS A 733 21.01 23.79 50.95
CA HIS A 733 20.46 25.11 51.35
C HIS A 733 21.27 26.42 51.26
N CYS A 734 20.71 27.36 50.46
CA CYS A 734 20.65 28.83 50.72
C CYS A 734 21.99 29.62 50.72
N VAL A 735 22.03 30.95 50.48
CA VAL A 735 21.01 32.02 50.41
C VAL A 735 21.19 32.80 49.08
N GLY A 736 20.14 33.42 48.54
CA GLY A 736 20.17 34.10 47.24
C GLY A 736 20.56 35.60 47.27
N GLY A 737 20.69 36.19 46.07
CA GLY A 737 20.86 37.64 45.85
C GLY A 737 21.68 37.98 44.61
N CYS A 738 21.04 38.54 43.56
CA CYS A 738 21.75 39.13 42.42
C CYS A 738 22.52 40.40 42.84
N PRO A 739 23.62 40.76 42.15
CA PRO A 739 23.48 41.72 41.05
C PRO A 739 24.40 41.47 39.83
N LEU A 740 24.31 42.35 38.83
CA LEU A 740 24.92 42.25 37.50
C LEU A 740 26.35 42.82 37.39
N CYS A 741 27.25 42.01 36.81
CA CYS A 741 28.28 42.41 35.83
C CYS A 741 29.41 43.40 36.30
N PRO A 742 30.20 44.07 35.41
CA PRO A 742 31.60 43.69 35.17
C PRO A 742 32.62 44.84 35.36
N PRO A 743 33.95 44.65 35.10
CA PRO A 743 34.50 45.08 33.80
C PRO A 743 35.76 44.28 33.32
N SER A 744 36.38 44.73 32.22
CA SER A 744 37.50 44.07 31.51
C SER A 744 38.83 44.87 31.55
N PHE A 745 39.95 44.16 31.34
CA PHE A 745 41.32 44.69 31.09
C PHE A 745 42.15 43.61 30.34
N GLY A 746 42.90 43.89 29.27
CA GLY A 746 42.89 45.07 28.39
C GLY A 746 44.19 45.28 27.58
N ILE A 747 44.04 45.59 26.28
CA ILE A 747 44.97 46.30 25.35
C ILE A 747 46.38 45.68 25.11
N SER A 748 47.09 45.89 23.99
CA SER A 748 46.91 46.63 22.72
C SER A 748 47.69 45.86 21.61
N ILE A 749 47.77 46.15 20.30
CA ILE A 749 47.53 47.29 19.37
C ILE A 749 47.00 46.63 18.05
N GLY A 750 46.19 47.16 17.12
CA GLY A 750 46.04 48.51 16.53
C GLY A 750 46.97 48.68 15.31
N GLY A 751 46.62 49.30 14.17
CA GLY A 751 45.41 50.01 13.68
C GLY A 751 45.63 50.35 12.18
N GLY A 752 44.84 51.15 11.46
CA GLY A 752 43.52 51.79 11.60
C GLY A 752 42.92 51.90 10.18
N GLY A 753 41.83 52.59 9.82
CA GLY A 753 40.94 53.63 10.39
C GLY A 753 40.21 54.27 9.18
N GLY A 754 39.22 55.17 9.28
CA GLY A 754 38.52 55.78 10.41
C GLY A 754 37.65 56.97 9.92
N GLY A 755 36.63 57.36 10.69
CA GLY A 755 35.67 58.43 10.35
C GLY A 755 34.44 57.92 9.57
N SER A 756 33.23 58.47 9.74
CA SER A 756 32.74 59.55 10.62
C SER A 756 31.28 59.24 11.00
N ASP A 757 30.84 59.35 12.27
CA ASP A 757 30.34 60.57 12.94
C ASP A 757 29.21 61.29 12.16
N SER A 758 28.12 61.79 12.77
CA SER A 758 27.62 61.81 14.17
C SER A 758 26.14 62.27 14.14
N GLY A 759 25.30 62.34 15.18
CA GLY A 759 25.39 62.08 16.64
C GLY A 759 24.16 62.71 17.35
N SER A 760 24.02 62.52 18.68
CA SER A 760 23.26 63.34 19.69
C SER A 760 22.07 64.24 19.28
N GLY A 761 20.93 64.31 20.00
CA GLY A 761 20.56 63.77 21.33
C GLY A 761 19.85 64.83 22.20
N SER A 762 19.08 64.40 23.22
CA SER A 762 18.48 65.22 24.32
C SER A 762 17.38 66.25 23.97
N GLY A 763 16.21 66.19 24.63
CA GLY A 763 15.20 67.25 24.58
C GLY A 763 13.91 66.95 25.38
N SER A 764 13.41 67.92 26.16
CA SER A 764 12.32 67.74 27.14
C SER A 764 10.93 68.18 26.66
N GLY A 765 9.90 67.39 26.98
CA GLY A 765 8.57 67.83 27.44
C GLY A 765 7.59 68.52 26.46
N GLY A 766 6.29 68.46 26.79
CA GLY A 766 5.23 69.24 26.13
C GLY A 766 3.93 68.47 25.91
N ASP A 767 2.82 69.07 26.35
CA ASP A 767 1.44 68.58 26.36
C ASP A 767 0.80 68.39 24.96
N GLY A 768 -0.31 67.64 24.87
CA GLY A 768 -1.15 67.56 23.65
C GLY A 768 -2.17 66.40 23.68
N ASP A 769 -3.46 66.72 23.46
CA ASP A 769 -4.63 65.86 23.74
C ASP A 769 -5.14 64.99 22.55
N ASP A 770 -6.08 64.09 22.89
CA ASP A 770 -7.20 63.52 22.11
C ASP A 770 -7.03 62.44 20.99
N ASP A 771 -7.59 61.26 21.32
CA ASP A 771 -8.60 60.44 20.58
C ASP A 771 -8.30 59.28 19.58
N ASP A 772 -9.29 58.36 19.59
CA ASP A 772 -9.69 57.25 18.70
C ASP A 772 -8.96 55.88 18.64
N GLU A 773 -9.36 55.03 19.60
CA GLU A 773 -9.96 53.68 19.44
C GLU A 773 -9.14 52.36 19.23
N SER A 774 -9.73 51.31 19.84
CA SER A 774 -9.52 49.85 19.71
C SER A 774 -8.09 49.29 19.95
N SER A 775 -7.78 48.67 21.09
CA SER A 775 -8.29 47.38 21.63
C SER A 775 -7.93 46.16 20.77
N THR A 776 -7.37 45.06 21.31
CA THR A 776 -7.71 44.38 22.57
C THR A 776 -6.50 43.89 23.39
N THR A 777 -6.74 43.46 24.64
CA THR A 777 -5.73 43.27 25.69
C THR A 777 -5.45 41.80 26.02
N THR A 778 -4.19 41.46 26.25
CA THR A 778 -3.69 40.11 26.61
C THR A 778 -3.88 39.76 28.10
N THR A 779 -3.85 38.46 28.42
CA THR A 779 -3.39 37.81 29.68
C THR A 779 -4.42 37.54 30.80
N THR A 780 -4.53 36.26 31.19
CA THR A 780 -4.38 35.72 32.57
C THR A 780 -4.33 34.19 32.44
N THR A 781 -3.16 33.54 32.41
CA THR A 781 -2.37 33.05 33.58
C THR A 781 -3.05 31.95 34.40
N THR A 782 -2.51 30.73 34.33
CA THR A 782 -2.74 29.68 35.35
C THR A 782 -1.47 28.87 35.57
N THR A 783 -1.03 28.73 36.82
CA THR A 783 0.01 27.78 37.23
C THR A 783 -0.61 26.58 37.95
N SER A 784 0.01 25.41 37.83
CA SER A 784 -0.20 24.31 38.78
C SER A 784 1.16 23.75 39.22
N THR A 785 1.21 23.22 40.44
CA THR A 785 2.45 22.80 41.11
C THR A 785 2.43 21.31 41.42
N GLY A 786 3.24 20.53 40.70
CA GLY A 786 3.58 19.15 41.05
C GLY A 786 5.08 19.04 41.32
N ALA A 787 5.47 18.35 42.40
CA ALA A 787 6.88 18.09 42.68
C ALA A 787 7.39 16.92 41.80
N PRO A 788 8.61 17.00 41.24
CA PRO A 788 9.16 15.92 40.43
C PRO A 788 9.42 14.68 41.31
N THR A 789 8.51 13.71 41.23
CA THR A 789 8.75 12.38 41.79
C THR A 789 9.64 11.63 40.80
N ALA A 790 10.84 11.23 41.23
CA ALA A 790 11.81 10.57 40.36
C ALA A 790 11.34 9.14 40.02
N VAL A 791 10.60 9.00 38.90
CA VAL A 791 10.10 7.72 38.38
C VAL A 791 10.77 7.46 37.03
N THR A 792 11.86 6.69 37.04
CA THR A 792 12.53 6.24 35.82
C THR A 792 11.87 4.94 35.35
N ALA A 793 11.03 4.99 34.31
CA ALA A 793 10.24 3.85 33.87
C ALA A 793 10.14 3.71 32.33
N ALA A 794 10.71 2.61 31.82
CA ALA A 794 10.30 1.88 30.62
C ALA A 794 10.97 0.48 30.71
N GLY A 795 10.43 -0.60 30.15
CA GLY A 795 9.11 -0.84 29.56
C GLY A 795 8.82 -2.35 29.68
N ALA A 796 7.55 -2.75 29.79
CA ALA A 796 7.20 -4.13 30.14
C ALA A 796 7.34 -5.11 28.95
N GLY A 797 7.96 -6.27 29.19
CA GLY A 797 8.18 -7.31 28.18
C GLY A 797 8.35 -8.70 28.78
N SER A 798 7.23 -9.32 29.17
CA SER A 798 7.09 -10.74 29.57
C SER A 798 5.60 -11.04 29.71
N GLY A 799 5.04 -12.17 29.27
CA GLY A 799 5.69 -13.46 29.02
C GLY A 799 5.47 -14.38 30.22
N TRP A 800 4.31 -15.03 30.27
CA TRP A 800 3.96 -16.00 31.31
C TRP A 800 3.79 -17.40 30.71
N ILE A 801 4.62 -18.32 31.19
CA ILE A 801 4.41 -19.76 31.01
C ILE A 801 3.91 -20.30 32.35
N GLU A 802 2.65 -20.72 32.39
CA GLU A 802 2.20 -21.69 33.40
C GLU A 802 2.03 -23.05 32.74
N ALA A 803 2.48 -24.11 33.43
CA ALA A 803 2.45 -25.46 32.90
C ALA A 803 1.10 -26.13 33.22
N PHE A 804 0.32 -26.46 32.20
CA PHE A 804 -0.90 -27.26 32.34
C PHE A 804 -0.59 -28.64 32.97
N PRO A 805 -1.26 -29.02 34.08
CA PRO A 805 -1.27 -30.40 34.55
C PRO A 805 -1.96 -31.30 33.52
N THR A 806 -1.29 -32.37 33.11
CA THR A 806 -1.86 -33.36 32.18
C THR A 806 -3.01 -34.14 32.82
N ASN A 807 -4.18 -34.19 32.17
CA ASN A 807 -5.00 -35.41 32.08
C ASN A 807 -6.08 -35.31 30.99
N LYS A 808 -6.58 -36.47 30.56
CA LYS A 808 -7.57 -36.70 29.47
C LYS A 808 -8.50 -37.85 29.90
N PRO A 809 -9.55 -38.17 29.11
CA PRO A 809 -10.89 -37.57 29.07
C PRO A 809 -11.92 -38.38 29.90
N SER A 810 -13.18 -37.92 29.92
CA SER A 810 -14.37 -38.77 30.10
C SER A 810 -15.59 -38.16 29.41
N ASP A 811 -16.49 -39.01 28.93
CA ASP A 811 -17.63 -38.66 28.05
C ASP A 811 -18.90 -38.14 28.78
N SER A 812 -19.94 -37.93 27.96
CA SER A 812 -21.40 -38.00 28.25
C SER A 812 -22.18 -36.75 28.70
N ASP A 813 -23.29 -36.55 27.98
CA ASP A 813 -24.61 -36.02 28.33
C ASP A 813 -24.67 -34.69 29.10
N TYR A 814 -25.09 -33.57 28.48
CA TYR A 814 -26.42 -33.37 27.89
C TYR A 814 -26.51 -32.20 26.89
#